data_AF-A0A7J6T9L5-F1
#
_entry.id   AF-A0A7J6T9L5-F1
#
_cell.length_a   1.000
_cell.length_b   1.000
_cell.length_c   1.000
_cell.angle_alpha   90.00
_cell.angle_beta   90.00
_cell.angle_gamma   90.00
#
_symmetry.space_group_name_H-M   'P 1'
#
loop_
_entity.id
_entity.type
_entity.pdbx_description
1 polymer ?
#
loop_
_entity_poly.entity_id
_entity_poly.type
_entity_poly.pdbx_seq_one_letter_code
_entity_poly.pdbx_strand_id
1 'polypeptide(L)'
;MRDELGRSNGLGKPEALVEHIYKYESLSAALARSTEGSDADCEAIGDFFEFLAGILVIYGNTEALGLLFKTVRYNGFPSMGEIDNDALLNWGKKGDKPIDSKYWFVCHAEMNAIMNKNQHDIRDCAIYTTLFPCHECAKLILQAGITHVYYASDSHHDTDSARASRRMLRLAHVHCERFIPPSSSLRAFVVELISIFIRRGLLGSFERVGFDGVKLIGYPTVRPAFSFVTAASSGVRAFSAAADTKVVLPRDSNQALGIGKFAVEFLDGKIGGDIDPAVYRRVEMFHTDSVMCGISALAMHTNAPTLLRSEALEEYRDPRGAKVFGSSEKVKAEKAIAANSSAVREWDSNGTVFGYNAGNPKHQAGEFGHNDFYPVVVAAAQKTGEVDGKKALKAMILVDEIRGRLCEVFSLKTYKIDHVVHGAIASAAVYGALMGATPEQIEAAIGMFVVHYIPWRGIRAGKQLSDSKGASAAISTEAAILCMQRAMNGFMGPRDVFRNPEAIFRYFEPQQDGQCPFDIELSHSGSDFAVMGMHFKLGLYEHQSAGALQGMIDLLINVHKLVMEEVKWIDWYRCTVGRFVDVRNNPELMKDPSKIKNINVVAYEPAFGIIGDPAKRNPTTRQSADHSMVFIISRLLANAVNRGVIPSTNEEAWTSWMLSPRDYGYDALNDRQTRGLMEKISFAHGGPEYDTRYPDGIPTTVEITADDGKKYSSGLVMYPSGHARNTTADLNAILQFKHKMLGSIALEDDDCEKLIKKLVHMDKLSAGEMQDVYDFDYSKLQRNDPIDG
;
A
#
# COMPACT_ATOMS: atom_id res chain seq x y z
N MET A 1 -6.97 7.33 -49.06
CA MET A 1 -8.07 6.90 -49.95
C MET A 1 -7.82 5.45 -50.30
N ARG A 2 -8.75 4.52 -50.24
CA ARG A 2 -10.12 4.40 -49.71
C ARG A 2 -10.39 2.89 -49.89
N ASP A 3 -11.13 2.30 -48.97
CA ASP A 3 -11.89 1.06 -49.16
C ASP A 3 -11.12 -0.27 -49.24
N GLU A 4 -11.14 -1.03 -48.14
CA GLU A 4 -11.77 -2.36 -48.05
C GLU A 4 -11.26 -3.14 -46.83
N LEU A 5 -11.91 -2.92 -45.67
CA LEU A 5 -11.97 -3.92 -44.59
C LEU A 5 -13.37 -3.87 -43.98
N GLY A 6 -14.29 -4.56 -44.64
CA GLY A 6 -15.57 -4.96 -44.07
C GLY A 6 -15.44 -6.32 -43.38
N ARG A 7 -16.14 -6.43 -42.24
CA ARG A 7 -16.46 -7.64 -41.45
C ARG A 7 -15.40 -8.06 -40.41
N SER A 8 -15.49 -7.48 -39.20
CA SER A 8 -16.11 -8.13 -38.02
C SER A 8 -15.68 -7.42 -36.73
N ASN A 9 -16.67 -7.10 -35.90
CA ASN A 9 -16.60 -6.76 -34.47
C ASN A 9 -15.82 -5.49 -34.08
N GLY A 10 -16.49 -4.35 -34.27
CA GLY A 10 -16.13 -3.08 -33.67
C GLY A 10 -16.42 -3.07 -32.16
N LEU A 11 -15.37 -3.24 -31.36
CA LEU A 11 -15.26 -2.64 -30.03
C LEU A 11 -15.10 -1.13 -30.23
N GLY A 12 -16.19 -0.39 -30.07
CA GLY A 12 -16.20 1.07 -30.06
C GLY A 12 -15.52 1.61 -28.80
N LYS A 13 -14.26 2.04 -28.96
CA LYS A 13 -13.55 3.15 -28.31
C LYS A 13 -13.92 3.53 -26.85
N PRO A 14 -13.04 3.24 -25.87
CA PRO A 14 -13.12 3.70 -24.47
C PRO A 14 -12.61 5.15 -24.31
N GLU A 15 -13.03 6.06 -25.19
CA GLU A 15 -12.53 7.45 -25.22
C GLU A 15 -13.53 8.42 -24.56
N ALA A 16 -14.83 8.12 -24.53
CA ALA A 16 -15.86 8.99 -23.91
C ALA A 16 -15.95 8.85 -22.37
N LEU A 17 -15.65 7.67 -21.81
CA LEU A 17 -15.62 7.47 -20.34
C LEU A 17 -14.34 8.05 -19.71
N VAL A 18 -13.26 8.09 -20.48
CA VAL A 18 -11.98 8.68 -20.09
C VAL A 18 -12.07 10.21 -20.07
N GLU A 19 -12.85 10.84 -20.97
CA GLU A 19 -13.11 12.29 -20.91
C GLU A 19 -13.89 12.73 -19.66
N HIS A 20 -14.80 11.89 -19.15
CA HIS A 20 -15.56 12.21 -17.93
C HIS A 20 -14.75 12.02 -16.63
N ILE A 21 -13.76 11.12 -16.64
CA ILE A 21 -12.82 10.90 -15.53
C ILE A 21 -11.70 11.97 -15.55
N TYR A 22 -11.21 12.37 -16.72
CA TYR A 22 -10.25 13.48 -16.85
C TYR A 22 -10.84 14.84 -16.42
N LYS A 23 -12.15 15.05 -16.60
CA LYS A 23 -12.82 16.23 -16.03
C LYS A 23 -12.74 16.28 -14.50
N TYR A 24 -12.76 15.14 -13.80
CA TYR A 24 -12.67 15.09 -12.34
C TYR A 24 -11.25 15.32 -11.78
N GLU A 25 -10.21 14.82 -12.45
CA GLU A 25 -8.81 15.12 -12.09
C GLU A 25 -8.47 16.60 -12.35
N SER A 26 -9.05 17.19 -13.40
CA SER A 26 -8.91 18.62 -13.69
C SER A 26 -9.70 19.51 -12.71
N LEU A 27 -10.77 19.01 -12.09
CA LEU A 27 -11.63 19.77 -11.17
C LEU A 27 -10.99 19.98 -9.79
N SER A 28 -10.31 18.94 -9.26
CA SER A 28 -9.50 19.03 -8.03
C SER A 28 -8.34 20.02 -8.23
N ALA A 29 -7.70 19.96 -9.39
CA ALA A 29 -6.62 20.87 -9.76
C ALA A 29 -7.10 22.29 -10.11
N ALA A 30 -8.34 22.48 -10.58
CA ALA A 30 -8.95 23.78 -10.84
C ALA A 30 -9.42 24.47 -9.55
N LEU A 31 -10.02 23.72 -8.60
CA LEU A 31 -10.35 24.19 -7.25
C LEU A 31 -9.11 24.60 -6.45
N ALA A 32 -7.95 23.97 -6.71
CA ALA A 32 -6.67 24.37 -6.14
C ALA A 32 -6.05 25.62 -6.79
N ARG A 33 -6.47 25.98 -8.02
CA ARG A 33 -5.95 27.13 -8.79
C ARG A 33 -6.86 28.37 -8.76
N SER A 34 -8.09 28.27 -8.26
CA SER A 34 -9.11 29.32 -8.36
C SER A 34 -8.97 30.49 -7.36
N THR A 35 -7.76 30.85 -6.94
CA THR A 35 -7.52 32.13 -6.25
C THR A 35 -7.43 33.31 -7.21
N GLU A 36 -7.44 33.06 -8.53
CA GLU A 36 -7.38 34.10 -9.56
C GLU A 36 -8.60 33.97 -10.49
N GLY A 37 -9.54 34.91 -10.38
CA GLY A 37 -10.87 34.83 -10.99
C GLY A 37 -10.88 34.91 -12.51
N SER A 38 -11.10 33.77 -13.18
CA SER A 38 -11.45 33.71 -14.60
C SER A 38 -12.84 33.11 -14.83
N ASP A 39 -13.55 33.57 -15.85
CA ASP A 39 -14.95 33.19 -16.14
C ASP A 39 -15.15 31.69 -16.49
N ALA A 40 -14.08 30.96 -16.83
CA ALA A 40 -14.14 29.52 -17.12
C ALA A 40 -14.32 28.65 -15.85
N ASP A 41 -13.91 29.15 -14.68
CA ASP A 41 -14.06 28.44 -13.40
C ASP A 41 -15.50 28.48 -12.87
N CYS A 42 -16.30 29.47 -13.31
CA CYS A 42 -17.70 29.63 -12.90
C CYS A 42 -18.64 28.58 -13.50
N GLU A 43 -18.37 28.05 -14.70
CA GLU A 43 -19.19 27.00 -15.32
C GLU A 43 -18.95 25.62 -14.69
N ALA A 44 -17.70 25.26 -14.40
CA ALA A 44 -17.35 23.98 -13.76
C ALA A 44 -17.85 23.89 -12.30
N ILE A 45 -17.82 25.02 -11.60
CA ILE A 45 -18.45 25.16 -10.27
C ILE A 45 -19.98 25.09 -10.40
N GLY A 46 -20.55 25.68 -11.46
CA GLY A 46 -21.96 25.56 -11.80
C GLY A 46 -22.43 24.12 -11.99
N ASP A 47 -21.66 23.29 -12.69
CA ASP A 47 -21.95 21.87 -12.93
C ASP A 47 -21.83 21.03 -11.65
N PHE A 48 -20.83 21.31 -10.79
CA PHE A 48 -20.70 20.68 -9.47
C PHE A 48 -21.84 21.06 -8.51
N PHE A 49 -22.39 22.28 -8.65
CA PHE A 49 -23.56 22.70 -7.88
C PHE A 49 -24.89 22.20 -8.48
N GLU A 50 -25.01 21.98 -9.79
CA GLU A 50 -26.13 21.23 -10.39
C GLU A 50 -26.13 19.76 -9.93
N PHE A 51 -24.95 19.15 -9.71
CA PHE A 51 -24.82 17.79 -9.14
C PHE A 51 -25.36 17.68 -7.70
N LEU A 52 -25.22 18.72 -6.87
CA LEU A 52 -25.74 18.77 -5.50
C LEU A 52 -27.20 19.25 -5.42
N ALA A 53 -27.72 19.93 -6.44
CA ALA A 53 -29.09 20.44 -6.50
C ALA A 53 -30.18 19.35 -6.57
N GLY A 54 -29.79 18.06 -6.65
CA GLY A 54 -30.69 16.91 -6.72
C GLY A 54 -30.71 16.01 -5.49
N ILE A 55 -30.13 16.38 -4.34
CA ILE A 55 -30.13 15.48 -3.17
C ILE A 55 -31.55 15.30 -2.64
N LEU A 56 -32.00 14.05 -2.70
CA LEU A 56 -33.21 13.57 -2.07
C LEU A 56 -32.88 12.58 -0.95
N VAL A 57 -33.59 12.64 0.17
CA VAL A 57 -33.47 11.67 1.28
C VAL A 57 -34.88 11.24 1.72
N ILE A 58 -35.14 9.93 1.83
CA ILE A 58 -36.39 9.36 2.36
C ILE A 58 -36.13 8.76 3.75
N TYR A 59 -36.91 9.11 4.77
CA TYR A 59 -36.67 8.74 6.19
C TYR A 59 -37.91 8.18 6.91
N GLY A 60 -37.84 7.03 7.57
CA GLY A 60 -38.98 6.38 8.25
C GLY A 60 -39.19 6.76 9.71
N ASN A 61 -40.45 6.79 10.15
CA ASN A 61 -40.86 7.18 11.49
C ASN A 61 -41.46 5.98 12.25
N THR A 62 -40.62 5.05 12.72
CA THR A 62 -41.05 4.00 13.66
C THR A 62 -40.06 3.92 14.82
N GLU A 63 -40.57 4.02 16.05
CA GLU A 63 -39.84 4.03 17.34
C GLU A 63 -39.02 2.75 17.65
N ALA A 64 -38.89 1.83 16.70
CA ALA A 64 -37.90 0.77 16.78
C ALA A 64 -36.53 1.37 16.40
N LEU A 65 -35.71 1.66 17.41
CA LEU A 65 -34.26 1.88 17.26
C LEU A 65 -33.67 0.86 16.26
N GLY A 66 -33.38 1.28 15.02
CA GLY A 66 -32.52 0.51 14.12
C GLY A 66 -32.90 0.31 12.65
N LEU A 67 -33.80 1.07 12.01
CA LEU A 67 -33.88 1.02 10.53
C LEU A 67 -33.75 2.41 9.87
N LEU A 68 -32.59 2.61 9.24
CA LEU A 68 -32.27 3.79 8.43
C LEU A 68 -32.42 3.43 6.94
N PHE A 69 -33.34 4.08 6.22
CA PHE A 69 -33.40 4.04 4.76
C PHE A 69 -32.69 5.25 4.17
N LYS A 70 -31.80 5.04 3.21
CA LYS A 70 -31.08 6.12 2.53
C LYS A 70 -30.98 5.81 1.04
N THR A 71 -31.66 6.60 0.22
CA THR A 71 -31.50 6.63 -1.23
C THR A 71 -31.12 8.04 -1.64
N VAL A 72 -30.00 8.19 -2.35
CA VAL A 72 -29.58 9.47 -2.95
C VAL A 72 -29.53 9.28 -4.47
N ARG A 73 -30.31 10.06 -5.20
CA ARG A 73 -30.40 10.03 -6.67
C ARG A 73 -30.65 11.44 -7.19
N TYR A 74 -30.10 11.76 -8.36
CA TYR A 74 -30.27 13.03 -9.06
C TYR A 74 -31.29 12.90 -10.20
N ASN A 75 -31.62 14.00 -10.88
CA ASN A 75 -32.45 13.99 -12.08
C ASN A 75 -31.72 13.31 -13.24
N GLY A 76 -32.19 12.16 -13.72
CA GLY A 76 -31.50 11.39 -14.75
C GLY A 76 -32.46 10.64 -15.68
N PHE A 77 -31.95 10.16 -16.82
CA PHE A 77 -32.74 9.33 -17.73
C PHE A 77 -33.18 8.00 -17.08
N PRO A 78 -34.36 7.45 -17.40
CA PRO A 78 -34.76 6.12 -16.93
C PRO A 78 -33.70 5.04 -17.25
N SER A 79 -33.47 4.11 -16.32
CA SER A 79 -32.53 3.01 -16.54
C SER A 79 -33.01 2.08 -17.67
N MET A 80 -32.27 2.05 -18.79
CA MET A 80 -32.62 1.32 -20.02
C MET A 80 -31.53 0.33 -20.50
N GLY A 81 -30.57 -0.04 -19.63
CA GLY A 81 -29.44 -0.90 -20.03
C GLY A 81 -28.31 -0.13 -20.76
N GLU A 82 -27.48 -0.82 -21.54
CA GLU A 82 -26.30 -0.29 -22.26
C GLU A 82 -26.64 0.57 -23.49
N ILE A 83 -27.57 1.53 -23.35
CA ILE A 83 -27.89 2.49 -24.40
C ILE A 83 -27.27 3.83 -24.05
N ASP A 84 -26.42 4.34 -24.93
CA ASP A 84 -25.86 5.69 -24.85
C ASP A 84 -26.94 6.72 -25.22
N ASN A 85 -27.49 7.39 -24.21
CA ASN A 85 -28.60 8.33 -24.36
C ASN A 85 -28.14 9.73 -24.77
N ASP A 86 -26.85 10.05 -24.61
CA ASP A 86 -26.29 11.36 -24.97
C ASP A 86 -26.19 11.53 -26.49
N ALA A 87 -26.08 10.42 -27.22
CA ALA A 87 -26.13 10.39 -28.68
C ALA A 87 -27.54 10.52 -29.27
N LEU A 88 -28.61 10.40 -28.46
CA LEU A 88 -29.99 10.22 -28.94
C LEU A 88 -30.96 11.33 -28.53
N LEU A 89 -30.64 12.16 -27.53
CA LEU A 89 -31.55 13.15 -26.95
C LEU A 89 -30.94 14.55 -26.86
N ASN A 90 -31.75 15.58 -27.12
CA ASN A 90 -31.35 16.96 -26.92
C ASN A 90 -31.51 17.36 -25.45
N TRP A 91 -30.40 17.52 -24.73
CA TRP A 91 -30.37 17.87 -23.30
C TRP A 91 -30.67 19.36 -22.99
N GLY A 92 -31.03 20.14 -24.01
CA GLY A 92 -31.40 21.54 -23.88
C GLY A 92 -32.61 21.79 -22.96
N LYS A 93 -32.57 22.90 -22.20
CA LYS A 93 -33.67 23.38 -21.35
C LYS A 93 -34.80 24.08 -22.14
N LYS A 94 -34.68 24.25 -23.46
CA LYS A 94 -35.65 24.95 -24.34
C LYS A 94 -35.81 24.26 -25.69
N GLY A 95 -37.05 24.16 -26.16
CA GLY A 95 -37.43 23.80 -27.52
C GLY A 95 -38.83 24.30 -27.84
N ASP A 96 -39.17 24.45 -29.13
CA ASP A 96 -40.44 25.04 -29.58
C ASP A 96 -41.65 24.15 -29.27
N LYS A 97 -41.44 22.84 -29.06
CA LYS A 97 -42.45 21.88 -28.59
C LYS A 97 -41.95 21.16 -27.32
N PRO A 98 -42.85 20.67 -26.44
CA PRO A 98 -42.45 20.00 -25.20
C PRO A 98 -41.53 18.78 -25.37
N ILE A 99 -41.67 18.05 -26.49
CA ILE A 99 -40.84 16.90 -26.88
C ILE A 99 -39.40 17.28 -27.23
N ASP A 100 -39.12 18.57 -27.45
CA ASP A 100 -37.79 19.06 -27.78
C ASP A 100 -37.01 19.48 -26.52
N SER A 101 -37.58 19.24 -25.33
CA SER A 101 -36.97 19.55 -24.04
C SER A 101 -36.63 18.29 -23.24
N LYS A 102 -35.53 18.32 -22.48
CA LYS A 102 -35.13 17.20 -21.61
C LYS A 102 -36.17 16.81 -20.55
N TYR A 103 -37.08 17.73 -20.21
CA TYR A 103 -38.03 17.57 -19.11
C TYR A 103 -39.03 16.42 -19.30
N TRP A 104 -39.27 15.97 -20.53
CA TRP A 104 -40.14 14.81 -20.81
C TRP A 104 -39.42 13.47 -20.73
N PHE A 105 -38.09 13.49 -20.69
CA PHE A 105 -37.24 12.31 -20.79
C PHE A 105 -36.49 12.00 -19.50
N VAL A 106 -36.53 12.91 -18.52
CA VAL A 106 -35.77 12.80 -17.26
C VAL A 106 -36.69 12.37 -16.12
N CYS A 107 -36.30 11.33 -15.39
CA CYS A 107 -36.83 11.03 -14.07
C CYS A 107 -36.28 12.03 -13.07
N HIS A 108 -37.16 12.71 -12.34
CA HIS A 108 -36.74 13.60 -11.26
C HIS A 108 -36.15 12.81 -10.08
N ALA A 109 -35.38 13.49 -9.23
CA ALA A 109 -34.72 12.93 -8.06
C ALA A 109 -35.70 12.16 -7.13
N GLU A 110 -36.91 12.70 -6.92
CA GLU A 110 -37.99 12.05 -6.14
C GLU A 110 -38.34 10.67 -6.71
N MET A 111 -38.58 10.63 -8.02
CA MET A 111 -38.92 9.41 -8.75
C MET A 111 -37.77 8.41 -8.69
N ASN A 112 -36.54 8.86 -8.95
CA ASN A 112 -35.38 7.99 -8.93
C ASN A 112 -35.11 7.39 -7.56
N ALA A 113 -35.30 8.13 -6.47
CA ALA A 113 -35.06 7.61 -5.13
C ALA A 113 -36.14 6.63 -4.66
N ILE A 114 -37.40 6.82 -5.06
CA ILE A 114 -38.50 5.91 -4.74
C ILE A 114 -38.36 4.59 -5.53
N MET A 115 -37.93 4.68 -6.79
CA MET A 115 -37.80 3.51 -7.68
C MET A 115 -36.53 2.71 -7.42
N ASN A 116 -35.42 3.37 -7.04
CA ASN A 116 -34.13 2.72 -6.76
C ASN A 116 -33.85 2.51 -5.28
N LYS A 117 -34.90 2.39 -4.45
CA LYS A 117 -34.75 2.00 -3.06
C LYS A 117 -34.29 0.55 -2.93
N ASN A 118 -33.57 0.27 -1.84
CA ASN A 118 -33.25 -1.10 -1.44
C ASN A 118 -34.56 -1.87 -1.13
N GLN A 119 -34.49 -3.19 -0.89
CA GLN A 119 -35.65 -4.09 -0.76
C GLN A 119 -36.64 -3.80 0.39
N HIS A 120 -36.52 -2.67 1.07
CA HIS A 120 -37.31 -2.32 2.23
C HIS A 120 -38.43 -1.31 1.94
N ASP A 121 -39.43 -1.33 2.81
CA ASP A 121 -40.64 -0.51 2.71
C ASP A 121 -40.39 0.95 3.13
N ILE A 122 -41.05 1.90 2.45
CA ILE A 122 -40.90 3.35 2.66
C ILE A 122 -42.23 4.05 2.98
N ARG A 123 -43.24 3.28 3.40
CA ARG A 123 -44.49 3.84 3.96
C ARG A 123 -44.21 4.61 5.25
N ASP A 124 -45.02 5.64 5.50
CA ASP A 124 -44.95 6.53 6.67
C ASP A 124 -43.63 7.31 6.82
N CYS A 125 -42.86 7.40 5.73
CA CYS A 125 -41.60 8.12 5.69
C CYS A 125 -41.77 9.61 5.33
N ALA A 126 -40.69 10.38 5.51
CA ALA A 126 -40.50 11.75 5.08
C ALA A 126 -39.55 11.84 3.89
N ILE A 127 -39.82 12.73 2.93
CA ILE A 127 -38.95 12.98 1.76
C ILE A 127 -38.45 14.43 1.79
N TYR A 128 -37.15 14.64 1.60
CA TYR A 128 -36.51 15.96 1.55
C TYR A 128 -36.12 16.30 0.11
N THR A 129 -36.52 17.48 -0.38
CA THR A 129 -36.39 17.91 -1.78
C THR A 129 -35.84 19.33 -1.88
N THR A 130 -35.13 19.63 -2.97
CA THR A 130 -34.66 21.00 -3.25
C THR A 130 -35.76 21.88 -3.82
N LEU A 131 -36.61 21.32 -4.69
CA LEU A 131 -37.79 21.98 -5.27
C LEU A 131 -39.08 21.27 -4.80
N PHE A 132 -40.18 22.01 -4.70
CA PHE A 132 -41.48 21.39 -4.42
C PHE A 132 -41.83 20.32 -5.48
N PRO A 133 -42.22 19.09 -5.10
CA PRO A 133 -42.43 17.99 -6.04
C PRO A 133 -43.45 18.33 -7.14
N CYS A 134 -43.15 17.96 -8.38
CA CYS A 134 -44.10 18.09 -9.50
C CYS A 134 -45.26 17.08 -9.38
N HIS A 135 -46.31 17.23 -10.20
CA HIS A 135 -47.47 16.33 -10.16
C HIS A 135 -47.12 14.85 -10.41
N GLU A 136 -46.16 14.54 -11.27
CA GLU A 136 -45.73 13.15 -11.51
C GLU A 136 -44.98 12.56 -10.31
N CYS A 137 -44.12 13.35 -9.65
CA CYS A 137 -43.43 12.93 -8.43
C CYS A 137 -44.39 12.76 -7.26
N ALA A 138 -45.38 13.66 -7.13
CA ALA A 138 -46.42 13.57 -6.11
C ALA A 138 -47.22 12.26 -6.23
N LYS A 139 -47.56 11.79 -7.44
CA LYS A 139 -48.22 10.49 -7.62
C LYS A 139 -47.39 9.34 -7.02
N LEU A 140 -46.06 9.36 -7.23
CA LEU A 140 -45.16 8.34 -6.71
C LEU A 140 -44.97 8.43 -5.20
N ILE A 141 -44.84 9.64 -4.65
CA ILE A 141 -44.79 9.88 -3.20
C ILE A 141 -46.02 9.28 -2.53
N LEU A 142 -47.21 9.50 -3.11
CA LEU A 142 -48.47 8.95 -2.61
C LEU A 142 -48.56 7.43 -2.75
N GLN A 143 -48.17 6.86 -3.90
CA GLN A 143 -48.16 5.41 -4.10
C GLN A 143 -47.14 4.70 -3.19
N ALA A 144 -46.03 5.37 -2.86
CA ALA A 144 -45.04 4.88 -1.91
C ALA A 144 -45.50 4.96 -0.44
N GLY A 145 -46.61 5.66 -0.16
CA GLY A 145 -47.13 5.88 1.19
C GLY A 145 -46.27 6.80 2.04
N ILE A 146 -45.50 7.71 1.42
CA ILE A 146 -44.73 8.74 2.12
C ILE A 146 -45.70 9.79 2.67
N THR A 147 -45.57 10.15 3.95
CA THR A 147 -46.52 11.01 4.67
C THR A 147 -46.01 12.42 4.92
N HIS A 148 -44.71 12.69 4.72
CA HIS A 148 -44.11 14.01 4.93
C HIS A 148 -43.23 14.44 3.75
N VAL A 149 -43.31 15.69 3.32
CA VAL A 149 -42.50 16.31 2.26
C VAL A 149 -41.87 17.60 2.81
N TYR A 150 -40.55 17.64 2.88
CA TYR A 150 -39.78 18.83 3.20
C TYR A 150 -39.13 19.38 1.94
N TYR A 151 -39.29 20.67 1.66
CA TYR A 151 -38.76 21.29 0.43
C TYR A 151 -38.01 22.59 0.71
N ALA A 152 -36.94 22.86 -0.04
CA ALA A 152 -36.15 24.10 0.14
C ALA A 152 -36.76 25.31 -0.58
N SER A 153 -37.21 25.11 -1.82
CA SER A 153 -37.74 26.15 -2.70
C SER A 153 -39.03 25.71 -3.39
N ASP A 154 -39.97 26.64 -3.58
CA ASP A 154 -41.21 26.45 -4.35
C ASP A 154 -41.26 27.49 -5.49
N SER A 155 -40.16 27.60 -6.23
CA SER A 155 -40.02 28.57 -7.33
C SER A 155 -40.96 28.32 -8.51
N HIS A 156 -41.59 27.14 -8.59
CA HIS A 156 -42.55 26.77 -9.62
C HIS A 156 -44.00 26.76 -9.10
N HIS A 157 -44.26 27.46 -7.99
CA HIS A 157 -45.54 27.46 -7.31
C HIS A 157 -46.72 27.68 -8.27
N ASP A 158 -46.69 28.68 -9.15
CA ASP A 158 -47.88 29.03 -9.94
C ASP A 158 -48.11 28.15 -11.18
N THR A 159 -47.27 27.13 -11.42
CA THR A 159 -47.47 26.19 -12.53
C THR A 159 -48.65 25.25 -12.28
N ASP A 160 -49.38 24.86 -13.34
CA ASP A 160 -50.47 23.89 -13.21
C ASP A 160 -50.00 22.54 -12.65
N SER A 161 -48.74 22.16 -12.96
CA SER A 161 -48.05 21.01 -12.37
C SER A 161 -47.94 21.11 -10.84
N ALA A 162 -47.46 22.24 -10.30
CA ALA A 162 -47.35 22.43 -8.86
C ALA A 162 -48.71 22.57 -8.17
N ARG A 163 -49.70 23.20 -8.84
CA ARG A 163 -51.09 23.29 -8.35
C ARG A 163 -51.74 21.91 -8.25
N ALA A 164 -51.56 21.06 -9.25
CA ALA A 164 -52.03 19.68 -9.23
C ALA A 164 -51.31 18.85 -8.15
N SER A 165 -49.99 18.97 -8.02
CA SER A 165 -49.19 18.35 -6.97
C SER A 165 -49.71 18.69 -5.56
N ARG A 166 -49.84 19.99 -5.25
CA ARG A 166 -50.39 20.45 -3.95
C ARG A 166 -51.81 19.98 -3.70
N ARG A 167 -52.66 19.93 -4.74
CA ARG A 167 -54.02 19.39 -4.60
C ARG A 167 -54.00 17.90 -4.24
N MET A 168 -53.17 17.10 -4.89
CA MET A 168 -53.04 15.66 -4.60
C MET A 168 -52.46 15.40 -3.21
N LEU A 169 -51.34 16.05 -2.86
CA LEU A 169 -50.70 15.88 -1.55
C LEU A 169 -51.62 16.32 -0.40
N ARG A 170 -52.39 17.41 -0.59
CA ARG A 170 -53.39 17.88 0.39
C ARG A 170 -54.56 16.91 0.56
N LEU A 171 -55.11 16.38 -0.54
CA LEU A 171 -56.22 15.43 -0.50
C LEU A 171 -55.83 14.11 0.19
N ALA A 172 -54.56 13.73 0.09
CA ALA A 172 -54.01 12.55 0.73
C ALA A 172 -53.41 12.82 2.13
N HIS A 173 -53.62 14.02 2.69
CA HIS A 173 -53.13 14.41 4.02
C HIS A 173 -51.60 14.29 4.21
N VAL A 174 -50.81 14.47 3.15
CA VAL A 174 -49.33 14.51 3.24
C VAL A 174 -48.89 15.85 3.81
N HIS A 175 -48.09 15.82 4.88
CA HIS A 175 -47.55 17.02 5.52
C HIS A 175 -46.45 17.64 4.67
N CYS A 176 -46.67 18.84 4.12
CA CYS A 176 -45.70 19.54 3.30
C CYS A 176 -45.16 20.78 4.02
N GLU A 177 -43.86 20.84 4.29
CA GLU A 177 -43.23 21.94 5.02
C GLU A 177 -42.01 22.49 4.27
N ARG A 178 -41.92 23.83 4.19
CA ARG A 178 -40.72 24.47 3.66
C ARG A 178 -39.62 24.44 4.71
N PHE A 179 -38.49 23.82 4.38
CA PHE A 179 -37.33 23.80 5.27
C PHE A 179 -36.47 25.04 5.04
N ILE A 180 -36.32 25.88 6.07
CA ILE A 180 -35.55 27.14 6.03
C ILE A 180 -34.24 26.95 6.79
N PRO A 181 -33.07 26.89 6.13
CA PRO A 181 -31.78 26.82 6.80
C PRO A 181 -31.38 28.19 7.41
N PRO A 182 -30.52 28.23 8.44
CA PRO A 182 -30.11 29.47 9.13
C PRO A 182 -29.39 30.52 8.26
N SER A 183 -29.01 30.19 7.01
CA SER A 183 -28.48 31.16 6.03
C SER A 183 -29.14 30.98 4.67
N SER A 184 -29.23 32.04 3.88
CA SER A 184 -29.93 32.12 2.59
C SER A 184 -29.27 31.38 1.41
N SER A 185 -28.20 30.60 1.63
CA SER A 185 -27.48 29.87 0.57
C SER A 185 -27.85 28.39 0.51
N LEU A 186 -27.94 27.82 -0.70
CA LEU A 186 -28.14 26.37 -0.92
C LEU A 186 -27.02 25.53 -0.25
N ARG A 187 -25.82 26.10 -0.16
CA ARG A 187 -24.67 25.52 0.56
C ARG A 187 -24.97 25.30 2.04
N ALA A 188 -25.66 26.24 2.69
CA ALA A 188 -26.04 26.11 4.08
C ALA A 188 -27.18 25.11 4.32
N PHE A 189 -28.08 24.92 3.35
CA PHE A 189 -29.12 23.88 3.41
C PHE A 189 -28.51 22.48 3.56
N VAL A 190 -27.53 22.15 2.69
CA VAL A 190 -26.87 20.83 2.69
C VAL A 190 -26.07 20.60 3.98
N VAL A 191 -25.35 21.62 4.45
CA VAL A 191 -24.56 21.56 5.68
C VAL A 191 -25.45 21.42 6.92
N GLU A 192 -26.60 22.11 6.96
CA GLU A 192 -27.55 22.02 8.07
C GLU A 192 -28.24 20.64 8.09
N LEU A 193 -28.58 20.08 6.93
CA LEU A 193 -29.11 18.72 6.80
C LEU A 193 -28.13 17.68 7.35
N ILE A 194 -26.85 17.77 6.96
CA ILE A 194 -25.78 16.93 7.51
C ILE A 194 -25.68 17.10 9.03
N SER A 195 -25.77 18.34 9.53
CA SER A 195 -25.69 18.66 10.95
C SER A 195 -26.90 18.17 11.76
N ILE A 196 -28.09 18.10 11.18
CA ILE A 196 -29.28 17.47 11.79
C ILE A 196 -29.07 15.96 11.91
N PHE A 197 -28.47 15.32 10.89
CA PHE A 197 -28.12 13.90 10.93
C PHE A 197 -27.06 13.59 12.01
N ILE A 198 -26.08 14.48 12.20
CA ILE A 198 -25.10 14.37 13.30
C ILE A 198 -25.80 14.49 14.65
N ARG A 199 -26.61 15.53 14.85
CA ARG A 199 -27.29 15.83 16.13
C ARG A 199 -28.24 14.73 16.60
N ARG A 200 -28.80 13.95 15.69
CA ARG A 200 -29.67 12.80 16.01
C ARG A 200 -28.92 11.48 16.17
N GLY A 201 -27.59 11.47 16.13
CA GLY A 201 -26.77 10.26 16.27
C GLY A 201 -26.78 9.35 15.03
N LEU A 202 -27.14 9.88 13.85
CA LEU A 202 -27.43 9.11 12.63
C LEU A 202 -26.23 9.00 11.67
N LEU A 203 -25.02 9.38 12.10
CA LEU A 203 -23.81 9.43 11.27
C LEU A 203 -22.73 8.39 11.64
N GLY A 204 -23.02 7.48 12.58
CA GLY A 204 -22.14 6.34 12.91
C GLY A 204 -22.05 5.24 11.84
N SER A 205 -22.45 5.51 10.58
CA SER A 205 -22.52 4.51 9.51
C SER A 205 -22.05 5.02 8.14
N PHE A 206 -21.38 6.17 8.08
CA PHE A 206 -20.72 6.60 6.83
C PHE A 206 -19.43 5.81 6.53
N GLU A 207 -18.86 5.10 7.50
CA GLU A 207 -17.67 4.25 7.30
C GLU A 207 -17.95 2.92 6.57
N ARG A 208 -19.19 2.63 6.15
CA ARG A 208 -19.57 1.35 5.51
C ARG A 208 -20.43 1.43 4.26
N VAL A 209 -20.34 2.52 3.49
CA VAL A 209 -20.78 2.50 2.08
C VAL A 209 -19.60 2.91 1.21
N GLY A 210 -18.64 1.99 1.09
CA GLY A 210 -17.71 2.02 -0.01
C GLY A 210 -18.48 1.79 -1.32
N PHE A 211 -18.10 2.52 -2.36
CA PHE A 211 -18.47 2.21 -3.74
C PHE A 211 -17.74 0.96 -4.27
N ASP A 212 -17.09 0.19 -3.41
CA ASP A 212 -16.49 -1.11 -3.70
C ASP A 212 -17.53 -2.22 -3.50
N GLY A 213 -18.44 -2.38 -4.45
CA GLY A 213 -19.47 -3.40 -4.30
C GLY A 213 -20.62 -3.45 -5.29
N VAL A 214 -20.44 -3.02 -6.54
CA VAL A 214 -21.33 -3.49 -7.63
C VAL A 214 -20.58 -4.54 -8.44
N LYS A 215 -20.70 -5.80 -8.01
CA LYS A 215 -20.62 -6.91 -8.97
C LYS A 215 -21.77 -6.71 -9.95
N LEU A 216 -21.44 -6.37 -11.20
CA LEU A 216 -22.31 -6.69 -12.34
C LEU A 216 -22.36 -8.23 -12.43
N ILE A 217 -23.29 -8.84 -11.68
CA ILE A 217 -23.64 -10.24 -11.90
C ILE A 217 -24.43 -10.27 -13.20
N GLY A 218 -23.74 -10.57 -14.30
CA GLY A 218 -24.38 -11.03 -15.53
C GLY A 218 -25.12 -12.33 -15.24
N TYR A 219 -26.45 -12.27 -15.16
CA TYR A 219 -27.26 -13.48 -15.23
C TYR A 219 -27.52 -13.82 -16.71
N PRO A 220 -27.22 -15.05 -17.15
CA PRO A 220 -27.57 -15.51 -18.49
C PRO A 220 -29.08 -15.64 -18.61
N THR A 221 -29.58 -15.16 -19.74
CA THR A 221 -30.96 -15.27 -20.21
C THR A 221 -31.39 -16.74 -20.37
N VAL A 222 -32.37 -17.21 -19.59
CA VAL A 222 -33.27 -18.30 -20.03
C VAL A 222 -34.69 -18.04 -19.50
N ARG A 223 -35.65 -17.98 -20.42
CA ARG A 223 -37.10 -17.75 -20.21
C ARG A 223 -37.78 -18.91 -19.47
N PRO A 224 -38.84 -18.68 -18.67
CA PRO A 224 -39.72 -19.76 -18.23
C PRO A 224 -40.84 -19.98 -19.25
N ALA A 225 -40.94 -21.20 -19.78
CA ALA A 225 -42.17 -21.72 -20.35
C ALA A 225 -42.75 -22.74 -19.36
N PHE A 226 -44.02 -22.54 -19.00
CA PHE A 226 -44.81 -23.45 -18.17
C PHE A 226 -44.97 -24.82 -18.83
N SER A 227 -44.75 -25.89 -18.07
CA SER A 227 -45.45 -27.18 -18.23
C SER A 227 -45.34 -28.01 -16.95
N PHE A 228 -46.48 -28.40 -16.41
CA PHE A 228 -46.65 -29.36 -15.32
C PHE A 228 -46.16 -30.76 -15.73
N VAL A 229 -45.27 -31.41 -14.95
CA VAL A 229 -45.32 -32.85 -14.62
C VAL A 229 -44.57 -33.10 -13.29
N THR A 230 -45.20 -33.86 -12.42
CA THR A 230 -44.77 -34.37 -11.10
C THR A 230 -43.57 -35.32 -11.13
N ALA A 231 -42.59 -35.16 -10.23
CA ALA A 231 -41.91 -36.27 -9.53
C ALA A 231 -40.98 -35.75 -8.41
N ALA A 232 -41.11 -36.32 -7.23
CA ALA A 232 -40.30 -36.04 -6.05
C ALA A 232 -38.90 -36.69 -6.15
N SER A 233 -37.85 -36.01 -5.67
CA SER A 233 -36.79 -36.60 -4.84
C SER A 233 -35.82 -35.53 -4.33
N SER A 234 -35.32 -35.80 -3.13
CA SER A 234 -34.44 -35.05 -2.25
C SER A 234 -33.16 -34.50 -2.87
N GLY A 235 -32.84 -33.24 -2.54
CA GLY A 235 -31.52 -32.63 -2.80
C GLY A 235 -31.36 -31.31 -2.06
N VAL A 236 -30.94 -31.38 -0.79
CA VAL A 236 -30.49 -30.21 -0.03
C VAL A 236 -29.25 -29.66 -0.74
N ARG A 237 -29.34 -28.47 -1.33
CA ARG A 237 -28.16 -27.73 -1.80
C ARG A 237 -27.39 -27.23 -0.58
N ALA A 238 -26.21 -27.81 -0.36
CA ALA A 238 -25.24 -27.33 0.62
C ALA A 238 -24.87 -25.87 0.31
N PHE A 239 -24.88 -25.02 1.35
CA PHE A 239 -24.19 -23.74 1.32
C PHE A 239 -22.69 -24.00 1.08
N SER A 240 -22.13 -23.32 0.08
CA SER A 240 -20.68 -23.31 -0.18
C SER A 240 -19.95 -22.90 1.09
N ALA A 241 -19.13 -23.79 1.65
CA ALA A 241 -18.13 -23.43 2.64
C ALA A 241 -17.21 -22.36 2.03
N ALA A 242 -16.77 -21.39 2.83
CA ALA A 242 -15.69 -20.49 2.43
C ALA A 242 -14.48 -21.35 2.07
N ALA A 243 -13.90 -21.15 0.88
CA ALA A 243 -12.69 -21.87 0.49
C ALA A 243 -11.57 -21.53 1.47
N ASP A 244 -10.88 -22.55 1.98
CA ASP A 244 -9.67 -22.37 2.80
C ASP A 244 -8.62 -21.65 1.96
N THR A 245 -7.99 -20.60 2.50
CA THR A 245 -7.01 -19.76 1.79
C THR A 245 -5.58 -19.98 2.25
N LYS A 246 -5.38 -20.86 3.24
CA LYS A 246 -4.08 -21.09 3.88
C LYS A 246 -3.89 -22.56 4.26
N VAL A 247 -2.64 -22.96 4.35
CA VAL A 247 -2.23 -24.25 4.94
C VAL A 247 -1.61 -23.97 6.30
N VAL A 248 -2.06 -24.69 7.33
CA VAL A 248 -1.42 -24.69 8.64
C VAL A 248 -0.43 -25.87 8.70
N LEU A 249 0.80 -25.60 9.11
CA LEU A 249 1.80 -26.60 9.47
C LEU A 249 1.88 -26.64 11.01
N PRO A 250 1.19 -27.60 11.66
CA PRO A 250 1.12 -27.66 13.13
C PRO A 250 2.49 -27.89 13.77
N ARG A 251 2.66 -27.40 15.00
CA ARG A 251 3.90 -27.54 15.77
C ARG A 251 4.31 -28.98 16.06
N ASP A 252 3.37 -29.92 16.00
CA ASP A 252 3.58 -31.36 16.19
C ASP A 252 3.75 -32.11 14.85
N SER A 253 3.94 -31.37 13.75
CA SER A 253 4.23 -31.90 12.43
C SER A 253 5.67 -31.66 12.00
N ASN A 254 6.13 -32.40 11.00
CA ASN A 254 7.41 -32.12 10.34
C ASN A 254 7.27 -30.90 9.41
N GLN A 255 7.44 -29.71 9.97
CA GLN A 255 7.24 -28.45 9.27
C GLN A 255 8.27 -28.22 8.15
N ALA A 256 9.49 -28.78 8.23
CA ALA A 256 10.48 -28.66 7.15
C ALA A 256 10.03 -29.42 5.90
N LEU A 257 9.50 -30.64 6.08
CA LEU A 257 8.86 -31.39 5.00
C LEU A 257 7.57 -30.69 4.52
N GLY A 258 6.79 -30.12 5.45
CA GLY A 258 5.59 -29.33 5.14
C GLY A 258 5.87 -28.14 4.23
N ILE A 259 6.92 -27.36 4.52
CA ILE A 259 7.40 -26.26 3.67
C ILE A 259 7.79 -26.79 2.29
N GLY A 260 8.51 -27.92 2.21
CA GLY A 260 8.88 -28.53 0.93
C GLY A 260 7.66 -28.94 0.08
N LYS A 261 6.66 -29.56 0.69
CA LYS A 261 5.40 -29.94 0.01
C LYS A 261 4.65 -28.70 -0.48
N PHE A 262 4.48 -27.72 0.40
CA PHE A 262 3.81 -26.46 0.07
C PHE A 262 4.49 -25.75 -1.10
N ALA A 263 5.83 -25.63 -1.08
CA ALA A 263 6.58 -24.97 -2.13
C ALA A 263 6.41 -25.64 -3.51
N VAL A 264 6.46 -26.98 -3.55
CA VAL A 264 6.25 -27.75 -4.78
C VAL A 264 4.82 -27.58 -5.30
N GLU A 265 3.81 -27.79 -4.44
CA GLU A 265 2.39 -27.68 -4.82
C GLU A 265 1.98 -26.25 -5.20
N PHE A 266 2.60 -25.25 -4.58
CA PHE A 266 2.35 -23.85 -4.91
C PHE A 266 2.91 -23.49 -6.28
N LEU A 267 4.13 -23.92 -6.61
CA LEU A 267 4.78 -23.60 -7.89
C LEU A 267 4.38 -24.51 -9.06
N ASP A 268 3.89 -25.72 -8.79
CA ASP A 268 3.30 -26.60 -9.80
C ASP A 268 1.85 -26.21 -10.16
N GLY A 269 1.23 -25.34 -9.35
CA GLY A 269 -0.10 -24.79 -9.60
C GLY A 269 -1.26 -25.61 -9.02
N LYS A 270 -0.99 -26.68 -8.25
CA LYS A 270 -2.03 -27.37 -7.47
C LYS A 270 -2.69 -26.45 -6.45
N ILE A 271 -1.92 -25.55 -5.86
CA ILE A 271 -2.38 -24.42 -5.04
C ILE A 271 -1.79 -23.10 -5.59
N GLY A 272 -2.20 -21.95 -5.05
CA GLY A 272 -1.71 -20.66 -5.58
C GLY A 272 -2.40 -20.22 -6.87
N GLY A 273 -3.59 -20.73 -7.19
CA GLY A 273 -4.33 -20.42 -8.42
C GLY A 273 -5.11 -19.11 -8.37
N ASP A 274 -5.55 -18.70 -7.17
CA ASP A 274 -6.43 -17.54 -6.94
C ASP A 274 -5.76 -16.52 -6.02
N ILE A 275 -4.58 -16.05 -6.42
CA ILE A 275 -3.82 -15.00 -5.70
C ILE A 275 -4.32 -13.64 -6.18
N ASP A 276 -4.63 -12.74 -5.25
CA ASP A 276 -5.08 -11.39 -5.58
C ASP A 276 -4.04 -10.66 -6.44
N PRO A 277 -4.42 -10.05 -7.58
CA PRO A 277 -3.51 -9.25 -8.41
C PRO A 277 -2.72 -8.16 -7.66
N ALA A 278 -3.24 -7.65 -6.54
CA ALA A 278 -2.51 -6.69 -5.68
C ALA A 278 -1.23 -7.29 -5.10
N VAL A 279 -1.20 -8.59 -4.82
CA VAL A 279 -0.01 -9.29 -4.29
C VAL A 279 1.09 -9.32 -5.35
N TYR A 280 0.74 -9.62 -6.61
CA TYR A 280 1.67 -9.55 -7.74
C TYR A 280 2.25 -8.15 -7.93
N ARG A 281 1.39 -7.13 -7.94
CA ARG A 281 1.85 -5.73 -8.03
C ARG A 281 2.78 -5.35 -6.89
N ARG A 282 2.49 -5.81 -5.66
CA ARG A 282 3.32 -5.53 -4.49
C ARG A 282 4.71 -6.14 -4.62
N VAL A 283 4.81 -7.40 -5.05
CA VAL A 283 6.12 -8.05 -5.24
C VAL A 283 6.90 -7.45 -6.40
N GLU A 284 6.24 -7.00 -7.48
CA GLU A 284 6.87 -6.25 -8.58
C GLU A 284 7.50 -4.94 -8.09
N MET A 285 6.80 -4.20 -7.23
CA MET A 285 7.33 -2.98 -6.61
C MET A 285 8.58 -3.28 -5.78
N PHE A 286 8.55 -4.32 -4.93
CA PHE A 286 9.70 -4.72 -4.12
C PHE A 286 10.88 -5.24 -4.94
N HIS A 287 10.62 -5.96 -6.03
CA HIS A 287 11.66 -6.45 -6.93
C HIS A 287 12.32 -5.31 -7.69
N THR A 288 11.52 -4.39 -8.23
CA THR A 288 12.05 -3.19 -8.91
C THR A 288 12.91 -2.37 -7.95
N ASP A 289 12.41 -2.10 -6.74
CA ASP A 289 13.13 -1.36 -5.71
C ASP A 289 14.48 -1.98 -5.35
N SER A 290 14.51 -3.30 -5.16
CA SER A 290 15.74 -4.00 -4.77
C SER A 290 16.76 -4.06 -5.92
N VAL A 291 16.32 -4.19 -7.17
CA VAL A 291 17.21 -4.12 -8.35
C VAL A 291 17.82 -2.72 -8.48
N MET A 292 17.03 -1.66 -8.31
CA MET A 292 17.54 -0.28 -8.36
C MET A 292 18.57 -0.01 -7.24
N CYS A 293 18.35 -0.57 -6.04
CA CYS A 293 19.36 -0.57 -4.99
C CYS A 293 20.64 -1.29 -5.43
N GLY A 294 20.52 -2.47 -6.05
CA GLY A 294 21.67 -3.28 -6.46
C GLY A 294 22.53 -2.66 -7.55
N ILE A 295 21.92 -2.13 -8.61
CA ILE A 295 22.68 -1.53 -9.72
C ILE A 295 23.39 -0.24 -9.30
N SER A 296 22.76 0.56 -8.44
CA SER A 296 23.38 1.78 -7.90
C SER A 296 24.54 1.47 -6.95
N ALA A 297 24.46 0.38 -6.18
CA ALA A 297 25.56 -0.10 -5.35
C ALA A 297 26.79 -0.47 -6.20
N LEU A 298 26.57 -1.21 -7.29
CA LEU A 298 27.63 -1.56 -8.24
C LEU A 298 28.24 -0.33 -8.93
N ALA A 299 27.41 0.64 -9.33
CA ALA A 299 27.88 1.87 -9.97
C ALA A 299 28.71 2.77 -9.05
N MET A 300 28.49 2.67 -7.73
CA MET A 300 29.26 3.37 -6.69
C MET A 300 30.42 2.54 -6.12
N HIS A 301 30.74 1.41 -6.75
CA HIS A 301 31.87 0.53 -6.39
C HIS A 301 31.89 0.11 -4.91
N THR A 302 30.72 -0.19 -4.33
CA THR A 302 30.67 -0.72 -2.96
C THR A 302 31.40 -2.05 -2.85
N ASN A 303 32.09 -2.26 -1.73
CA ASN A 303 33.11 -3.30 -1.63
C ASN A 303 32.54 -4.73 -1.79
N ALA A 304 31.58 -5.14 -0.94
CA ALA A 304 31.03 -6.50 -0.99
C ALA A 304 30.38 -6.86 -2.34
N PRO A 305 29.49 -6.03 -2.92
CA PRO A 305 28.92 -6.31 -4.24
C PRO A 305 29.96 -6.42 -5.34
N THR A 306 30.97 -5.53 -5.35
CA THR A 306 32.04 -5.55 -6.36
C THR A 306 32.92 -6.80 -6.22
N LEU A 307 33.29 -7.14 -4.99
CA LEU A 307 34.13 -8.30 -4.69
C LEU A 307 33.42 -9.61 -5.07
N LEU A 308 32.20 -9.84 -4.57
CA LEU A 308 31.45 -11.08 -4.84
C LEU A 308 31.08 -11.22 -6.32
N ARG A 309 30.83 -10.10 -7.01
CA ARG A 309 30.61 -10.11 -8.47
C ARG A 309 31.88 -10.51 -9.23
N SER A 310 33.03 -9.95 -8.84
CA SER A 310 34.32 -10.25 -9.48
C SER A 310 34.73 -11.70 -9.23
N GLU A 311 34.63 -12.17 -7.98
CA GLU A 311 34.84 -13.58 -7.59
C GLU A 311 34.01 -14.52 -8.49
N ALA A 312 32.71 -14.23 -8.66
CA ALA A 312 31.84 -15.07 -9.47
C ALA A 312 32.28 -15.14 -10.94
N LEU A 313 32.65 -14.00 -11.54
CA LEU A 313 33.04 -13.89 -12.96
C LEU A 313 34.44 -14.43 -13.25
N GLU A 314 35.37 -14.32 -12.30
CA GLU A 314 36.76 -14.71 -12.49
C GLU A 314 36.97 -16.20 -12.22
N GLU A 315 36.38 -16.73 -11.14
CA GLU A 315 36.71 -18.07 -10.63
C GLU A 315 35.60 -19.11 -10.89
N TYR A 316 34.36 -18.68 -11.13
CA TYR A 316 33.19 -19.57 -11.08
C TYR A 316 32.31 -19.54 -12.34
N ARG A 317 32.89 -19.33 -13.52
CA ARG A 317 32.17 -19.43 -14.81
C ARG A 317 31.54 -20.81 -15.01
N ASP A 318 30.26 -20.84 -15.38
CA ASP A 318 29.53 -22.08 -15.72
C ASP A 318 28.44 -21.76 -16.76
N PRO A 319 28.50 -22.32 -17.98
CA PRO A 319 27.49 -22.08 -19.02
C PRO A 319 26.09 -22.60 -18.64
N ARG A 320 25.97 -23.47 -17.64
CA ARG A 320 24.70 -23.98 -17.09
C ARG A 320 24.26 -23.21 -15.83
N GLY A 321 24.93 -22.11 -15.55
CA GLY A 321 24.71 -21.28 -14.37
C GLY A 321 23.69 -20.17 -14.59
N ALA A 322 23.87 -19.11 -13.82
CA ALA A 322 23.06 -17.88 -13.82
C ALA A 322 23.95 -16.66 -14.04
N LYS A 323 23.37 -15.49 -14.26
CA LYS A 323 24.09 -14.25 -14.55
C LYS A 323 24.14 -13.33 -13.32
N VAL A 324 25.24 -12.58 -13.22
CA VAL A 324 25.33 -11.42 -12.32
C VAL A 324 24.79 -10.17 -13.02
N PHE A 325 24.39 -9.15 -12.26
CA PHE A 325 23.90 -7.89 -12.82
C PHE A 325 24.84 -7.32 -13.89
N GLY A 326 24.25 -6.98 -15.04
CA GLY A 326 24.92 -6.35 -16.18
C GLY A 326 25.92 -7.25 -16.93
N SER A 327 25.97 -8.55 -16.67
CA SER A 327 26.83 -9.48 -17.41
C SER A 327 26.01 -10.49 -18.20
N SER A 328 26.43 -10.76 -19.45
CA SER A 328 25.90 -11.87 -20.24
C SER A 328 26.59 -13.20 -19.93
N GLU A 329 27.74 -13.18 -19.23
CA GLU A 329 28.46 -14.39 -18.81
C GLU A 329 27.69 -15.11 -17.70
N LYS A 330 27.58 -16.45 -17.83
CA LYS A 330 26.99 -17.31 -16.81
C LYS A 330 28.06 -17.84 -15.86
N VAL A 331 27.74 -17.82 -14.57
CA VAL A 331 28.56 -18.29 -13.44
C VAL A 331 27.74 -19.26 -12.61
N LYS A 332 28.38 -20.04 -11.73
CA LYS A 332 27.66 -20.97 -10.85
C LYS A 332 26.52 -20.27 -10.12
N ALA A 333 25.36 -20.93 -10.06
CA ALA A 333 24.12 -20.29 -9.63
C ALA A 333 24.21 -19.72 -8.21
N GLU A 334 24.83 -20.45 -7.28
CA GLU A 334 25.06 -19.99 -5.90
C GLU A 334 25.92 -18.72 -5.84
N LYS A 335 26.88 -18.56 -6.75
CA LYS A 335 27.76 -17.38 -6.85
C LYS A 335 27.06 -16.19 -7.50
N ALA A 336 26.25 -16.43 -8.53
CA ALA A 336 25.39 -15.40 -9.12
C ALA A 336 24.40 -14.85 -8.07
N ILE A 337 23.80 -15.75 -7.28
CA ILE A 337 22.88 -15.40 -6.20
C ILE A 337 23.63 -14.60 -5.13
N ALA A 338 24.79 -15.05 -4.67
CA ALA A 338 25.59 -14.31 -3.68
C ALA A 338 25.92 -12.89 -4.16
N ALA A 339 26.43 -12.74 -5.38
CA ALA A 339 26.77 -11.44 -5.94
C ALA A 339 25.55 -10.50 -6.05
N ASN A 340 24.46 -10.99 -6.63
CA ASN A 340 23.25 -10.18 -6.84
C ASN A 340 22.54 -9.87 -5.52
N SER A 341 22.41 -10.83 -4.61
CA SER A 341 21.81 -10.62 -3.28
C SER A 341 22.63 -9.66 -2.42
N SER A 342 23.96 -9.68 -2.55
CA SER A 342 24.81 -8.70 -1.86
C SER A 342 24.59 -7.30 -2.43
N ALA A 343 24.47 -7.17 -3.76
CA ALA A 343 24.20 -5.89 -4.40
C ALA A 343 22.87 -5.29 -3.92
N VAL A 344 21.77 -6.03 -4.01
CA VAL A 344 20.44 -5.50 -3.65
C VAL A 344 20.33 -5.09 -2.17
N ARG A 345 21.13 -5.72 -1.29
CA ARG A 345 21.11 -5.46 0.16
C ARG A 345 22.06 -4.35 0.60
N GLU A 346 23.08 -4.02 -0.19
CA GLU A 346 24.22 -3.20 0.22
C GLU A 346 23.85 -1.85 0.85
N TRP A 347 22.85 -1.16 0.28
CA TRP A 347 22.42 0.13 0.77
C TRP A 347 21.53 0.10 1.99
N ASP A 348 21.05 -1.08 2.38
CA ASP A 348 20.01 -1.21 3.39
C ASP A 348 18.78 -0.35 3.08
N SER A 349 18.44 -0.22 1.80
CA SER A 349 17.32 0.61 1.32
C SER A 349 16.21 -0.23 0.67
N ASN A 350 16.40 -1.54 0.57
CA ASN A 350 15.39 -2.46 0.08
C ASN A 350 14.34 -2.80 1.17
N GLY A 351 13.25 -3.46 0.76
CA GLY A 351 12.07 -3.73 1.59
C GLY A 351 12.34 -4.52 2.86
N THR A 352 11.53 -4.27 3.90
CA THR A 352 11.64 -4.88 5.23
C THR A 352 10.30 -5.51 5.66
N VAL A 353 10.34 -6.59 6.43
CA VAL A 353 9.20 -7.14 7.18
C VAL A 353 9.49 -7.08 8.68
N PHE A 354 8.48 -6.75 9.48
CA PHE A 354 8.47 -7.00 10.92
C PHE A 354 7.44 -8.09 11.15
N GLY A 355 7.87 -9.24 11.70
CA GLY A 355 7.01 -10.41 11.90
C GLY A 355 5.76 -10.11 12.73
N TYR A 356 4.69 -9.71 12.06
CA TYR A 356 3.45 -9.24 12.66
C TYR A 356 2.26 -9.65 11.80
N ASN A 357 1.30 -10.31 12.44
CA ASN A 357 0.01 -10.63 11.88
C ASN A 357 -1.10 -10.13 12.82
N ALA A 358 -1.89 -9.16 12.35
CA ALA A 358 -3.00 -8.62 13.12
C ALA A 358 -4.10 -9.66 13.38
N GLY A 359 -4.24 -10.65 12.49
CA GLY A 359 -5.25 -11.71 12.58
C GLY A 359 -4.91 -12.83 13.57
N ASN A 360 -3.66 -12.91 14.05
CA ASN A 360 -3.23 -13.97 14.97
C ASN A 360 -2.23 -13.43 16.02
N PRO A 361 -2.64 -13.28 17.30
CA PRO A 361 -1.78 -12.79 18.37
C PRO A 361 -0.54 -13.65 18.66
N LYS A 362 -0.51 -14.92 18.22
CA LYS A 362 0.67 -15.79 18.36
C LYS A 362 1.70 -15.56 17.24
N HIS A 363 1.38 -14.74 16.25
CA HIS A 363 2.15 -14.48 15.05
C HIS A 363 2.68 -13.03 15.06
N GLN A 364 3.28 -12.65 16.19
CA GLN A 364 3.75 -11.28 16.45
C GLN A 364 5.16 -11.27 17.07
N ALA A 365 6.00 -12.27 16.74
CA ALA A 365 7.37 -12.39 17.26
C ALA A 365 8.26 -11.18 16.89
N GLY A 366 7.88 -10.40 15.88
CA GLY A 366 8.51 -9.15 15.50
C GLY A 366 9.92 -9.31 14.97
N GLU A 367 10.25 -10.47 14.38
CA GLU A 367 11.55 -10.69 13.75
C GLU A 367 11.71 -9.81 12.51
N PHE A 368 12.94 -9.41 12.23
CA PHE A 368 13.26 -8.61 11.05
C PHE A 368 13.44 -9.51 9.83
N GLY A 369 13.13 -9.00 8.65
CA GLY A 369 13.53 -9.64 7.41
C GLY A 369 13.61 -8.63 6.27
N HIS A 370 14.41 -8.92 5.26
CA HIS A 370 14.55 -8.07 4.08
C HIS A 370 14.26 -8.87 2.81
N ASN A 371 13.92 -8.20 1.71
CA ASN A 371 13.60 -8.85 0.43
C ASN A 371 14.85 -9.17 -0.43
N ASP A 372 15.93 -9.61 0.20
CA ASP A 372 17.27 -9.81 -0.39
C ASP A 372 17.34 -11.00 -1.37
N PHE A 373 16.29 -11.81 -1.37
CA PHE A 373 16.33 -13.20 -1.82
C PHE A 373 15.74 -13.41 -3.21
N TYR A 374 15.17 -12.39 -3.85
CA TYR A 374 14.63 -12.50 -5.22
C TYR A 374 15.65 -12.91 -6.29
N PRO A 375 16.96 -12.61 -6.18
CA PRO A 375 17.97 -13.16 -7.10
C PRO A 375 18.00 -14.69 -7.15
N VAL A 376 17.53 -15.39 -6.11
CA VAL A 376 17.36 -16.86 -6.11
C VAL A 376 16.41 -17.31 -7.21
N VAL A 377 15.28 -16.62 -7.35
CA VAL A 377 14.25 -16.94 -8.34
C VAL A 377 14.76 -16.67 -9.75
N VAL A 378 15.43 -15.53 -9.95
CA VAL A 378 16.00 -15.17 -11.26
C VAL A 378 17.10 -16.15 -11.67
N ALA A 379 17.97 -16.55 -10.75
CA ALA A 379 18.99 -17.55 -11.03
C ALA A 379 18.39 -18.92 -11.38
N ALA A 380 17.33 -19.34 -10.67
CA ALA A 380 16.59 -20.57 -11.02
C ALA A 380 15.92 -20.46 -12.40
N ALA A 381 15.33 -19.31 -12.72
CA ALA A 381 14.76 -19.06 -14.05
C ALA A 381 15.82 -19.12 -15.16
N GLN A 382 17.00 -18.55 -14.93
CA GLN A 382 18.12 -18.58 -15.87
C GLN A 382 18.74 -19.97 -16.06
N LYS A 383 18.66 -20.80 -15.02
CA LYS A 383 19.19 -22.16 -15.04
C LYS A 383 18.23 -23.15 -15.69
N THR A 384 16.93 -23.00 -15.45
CA THR A 384 15.89 -23.86 -16.02
C THR A 384 15.57 -23.48 -17.47
N GLY A 385 15.53 -22.18 -17.80
CA GLY A 385 15.08 -21.71 -19.11
C GLY A 385 13.56 -21.80 -19.32
N GLU A 386 12.80 -22.23 -18.32
CA GLU A 386 11.37 -22.56 -18.43
C GLU A 386 10.46 -21.65 -17.59
N VAL A 387 11.04 -20.84 -16.70
CA VAL A 387 10.29 -19.97 -15.79
C VAL A 387 10.04 -18.62 -16.47
N ASP A 388 8.78 -18.36 -16.81
CA ASP A 388 8.32 -17.04 -17.26
C ASP A 388 8.21 -16.04 -16.10
N GLY A 389 7.97 -14.78 -16.43
CA GLY A 389 7.96 -13.71 -15.43
C GLY A 389 6.79 -13.79 -14.46
N LYS A 390 5.62 -14.29 -14.86
CA LYS A 390 4.49 -14.54 -13.94
C LYS A 390 4.82 -15.63 -12.92
N LYS A 391 5.44 -16.73 -13.35
CA LYS A 391 5.90 -17.80 -12.45
C LYS A 391 7.06 -17.33 -11.57
N ALA A 392 7.95 -16.47 -12.08
CA ALA A 392 8.99 -15.84 -11.28
C ALA A 392 8.39 -14.96 -10.17
N LEU A 393 7.42 -14.08 -10.48
CA LEU A 393 6.72 -13.28 -9.47
C LEU A 393 6.01 -14.16 -8.43
N LYS A 394 5.34 -15.23 -8.87
CA LYS A 394 4.72 -16.21 -7.97
C LYS A 394 5.76 -16.87 -7.04
N ALA A 395 6.95 -17.19 -7.56
CA ALA A 395 8.04 -17.72 -6.74
C ALA A 395 8.63 -16.69 -5.77
N MET A 396 8.69 -15.41 -6.14
CA MET A 396 9.10 -14.34 -5.23
C MET A 396 8.09 -14.14 -4.10
N ILE A 397 6.78 -14.22 -4.39
CA ILE A 397 5.72 -14.25 -3.37
C ILE A 397 5.95 -15.40 -2.41
N LEU A 398 6.27 -16.60 -2.91
CA LEU A 398 6.53 -17.77 -2.07
C LEU A 398 7.77 -17.60 -1.17
N VAL A 399 8.84 -16.95 -1.67
CA VAL A 399 10.03 -16.63 -0.86
C VAL A 399 9.62 -15.74 0.32
N ASP A 400 8.84 -14.69 0.06
CA ASP A 400 8.36 -13.78 1.10
C ASP A 400 7.37 -14.43 2.04
N GLU A 401 6.49 -15.31 1.54
CA GLU A 401 5.52 -16.04 2.34
C GLU A 401 6.23 -16.94 3.35
N ILE A 402 7.16 -17.80 2.92
CA ILE A 402 7.87 -18.70 3.85
C ILE A 402 8.68 -17.89 4.87
N ARG A 403 9.48 -16.90 4.43
CA ARG A 403 10.33 -16.15 5.36
C ARG A 403 9.52 -15.25 6.29
N GLY A 404 8.49 -14.60 5.78
CA GLY A 404 7.67 -13.64 6.53
C GLY A 404 6.84 -14.34 7.60
N ARG A 405 6.26 -15.50 7.27
CA ARG A 405 5.52 -16.32 8.23
C ARG A 405 6.43 -16.93 9.29
N LEU A 406 7.69 -17.25 8.96
CA LEU A 406 8.69 -17.59 9.98
C LEU A 406 9.05 -16.39 10.89
N CYS A 407 9.16 -15.18 10.32
CA CYS A 407 9.40 -13.97 11.11
C CYS A 407 8.26 -13.67 12.10
N GLU A 408 7.02 -14.00 11.75
CA GLU A 408 5.85 -13.85 12.61
C GLU A 408 5.91 -14.74 13.87
N VAL A 409 6.58 -15.89 13.80
CA VAL A 409 6.44 -16.94 14.83
C VAL A 409 7.71 -17.20 15.63
N PHE A 410 8.88 -16.77 15.15
CA PHE A 410 10.14 -16.98 15.87
C PHE A 410 11.09 -15.78 15.75
N SER A 411 11.58 -15.27 16.88
CA SER A 411 12.45 -14.10 16.94
C SER A 411 13.92 -14.51 17.06
N LEU A 412 14.59 -14.73 15.91
CA LEU A 412 16.03 -15.04 15.84
C LEU A 412 16.89 -14.00 16.57
N LYS A 413 16.51 -12.71 16.50
CA LYS A 413 17.24 -11.64 17.17
C LYS A 413 17.28 -11.80 18.69
N THR A 414 16.21 -12.34 19.29
CA THR A 414 16.13 -12.60 20.73
C THR A 414 17.27 -13.52 21.18
N TYR A 415 17.68 -14.43 20.31
CA TYR A 415 18.71 -15.43 20.56
C TYR A 415 20.07 -15.06 19.95
N LYS A 416 20.25 -13.81 19.54
CA LYS A 416 21.48 -13.31 18.91
C LYS A 416 21.85 -14.07 17.61
N ILE A 417 20.87 -14.69 16.95
CA ILE A 417 21.02 -15.31 15.63
C ILE A 417 20.62 -14.30 14.55
N ASP A 418 21.40 -14.23 13.47
CA ASP A 418 21.09 -13.28 12.42
C ASP A 418 19.82 -13.67 11.66
N HIS A 419 19.02 -12.66 11.35
CA HIS A 419 17.67 -12.78 10.83
C HIS A 419 17.58 -13.44 9.45
N VAL A 420 18.72 -13.50 8.74
CA VAL A 420 18.86 -14.07 7.39
C VAL A 420 18.55 -15.57 7.31
N VAL A 421 18.52 -16.28 8.45
CA VAL A 421 18.21 -17.72 8.50
C VAL A 421 16.84 -18.03 7.90
N HIS A 422 15.80 -17.22 8.18
CA HIS A 422 14.48 -17.43 7.60
C HIS A 422 14.47 -17.29 6.07
N GLY A 423 15.19 -16.30 5.55
CA GLY A 423 15.33 -16.09 4.11
C GLY A 423 16.14 -17.20 3.42
N ALA A 424 17.14 -17.75 4.11
CA ALA A 424 17.90 -18.90 3.60
C ALA A 424 17.07 -20.19 3.56
N ILE A 425 16.22 -20.46 4.57
CA ILE A 425 15.23 -21.55 4.55
C ILE A 425 14.28 -21.39 3.35
N ALA A 426 13.71 -20.20 3.18
CA ALA A 426 12.83 -19.90 2.05
C ALA A 426 13.55 -20.05 0.70
N SER A 427 14.81 -19.62 0.61
CA SER A 427 15.64 -19.73 -0.59
C SER A 427 15.89 -21.19 -0.99
N ALA A 428 16.23 -22.06 -0.03
CA ALA A 428 16.41 -23.49 -0.30
C ALA A 428 15.11 -24.13 -0.82
N ALA A 429 13.98 -23.83 -0.19
CA ALA A 429 12.68 -24.37 -0.58
C ALA A 429 12.26 -23.93 -1.98
N VAL A 430 12.31 -22.63 -2.26
CA VAL A 430 11.86 -22.07 -3.55
C VAL A 430 12.81 -22.45 -4.69
N TYR A 431 14.12 -22.36 -4.48
CA TYR A 431 15.08 -22.78 -5.49
C TYR A 431 14.94 -24.28 -5.78
N GLY A 432 14.84 -25.12 -4.74
CA GLY A 432 14.64 -26.55 -4.90
C GLY A 432 13.38 -26.87 -5.70
N ALA A 433 12.25 -26.26 -5.35
CA ALA A 433 10.98 -26.47 -6.05
C ALA A 433 11.04 -26.02 -7.53
N LEU A 434 11.65 -24.87 -7.84
CA LEU A 434 11.85 -24.42 -9.22
C LEU A 434 12.78 -25.35 -10.02
N MET A 435 13.77 -25.97 -9.35
CA MET A 435 14.71 -26.91 -9.96
C MET A 435 14.18 -28.35 -10.01
N GLY A 436 12.95 -28.61 -9.56
CA GLY A 436 12.31 -29.93 -9.62
C GLY A 436 12.72 -30.90 -8.50
N ALA A 437 13.18 -30.38 -7.35
CA ALA A 437 13.47 -31.20 -6.17
C ALA A 437 12.20 -31.78 -5.53
N THR A 438 12.32 -32.95 -4.88
CA THR A 438 11.22 -33.51 -4.08
C THR A 438 11.10 -32.78 -2.73
N PRO A 439 9.93 -32.83 -2.06
CA PRO A 439 9.77 -32.29 -0.72
C PRO A 439 10.81 -32.80 0.30
N GLU A 440 11.22 -34.07 0.20
CA GLU A 440 12.23 -34.68 1.08
C GLU A 440 13.64 -34.15 0.80
N GLN A 441 13.95 -33.81 -0.46
CA GLN A 441 15.21 -33.15 -0.80
C GLN A 441 15.22 -31.71 -0.27
N ILE A 442 14.10 -31.00 -0.34
CA ILE A 442 13.95 -29.67 0.27
C ILE A 442 14.11 -29.74 1.79
N GLU A 443 13.46 -30.71 2.44
CA GLU A 443 13.60 -30.97 3.87
C GLU A 443 15.08 -31.20 4.25
N ALA A 444 15.76 -32.09 3.53
CA ALA A 444 17.16 -32.39 3.75
C ALA A 444 18.04 -31.14 3.62
N ALA A 445 17.79 -30.30 2.61
CA ALA A 445 18.53 -29.06 2.39
C ALA A 445 18.32 -28.05 3.53
N ILE A 446 17.06 -27.86 3.97
CA ILE A 446 16.71 -27.00 5.11
C ILE A 446 17.41 -27.49 6.37
N GLY A 447 17.35 -28.79 6.66
CA GLY A 447 18.00 -29.37 7.83
C GLY A 447 19.51 -29.23 7.80
N MET A 448 20.15 -29.42 6.65
CA MET A 448 21.59 -29.20 6.50
C MET A 448 21.97 -27.74 6.78
N PHE A 449 21.23 -26.80 6.21
CA PHE A 449 21.49 -25.38 6.42
C PHE A 449 21.36 -25.01 7.89
N VAL A 450 20.23 -25.36 8.52
CA VAL A 450 19.95 -24.99 9.92
C VAL A 450 20.95 -25.62 10.91
N VAL A 451 21.48 -26.81 10.63
CA VAL A 451 22.41 -27.49 11.54
C VAL A 451 23.87 -27.10 11.29
N HIS A 452 24.26 -26.80 10.04
CA HIS A 452 25.66 -26.51 9.70
C HIS A 452 25.97 -25.02 9.54
N TYR A 453 24.98 -24.18 9.25
CA TYR A 453 25.21 -22.79 8.88
C TYR A 453 24.23 -21.86 9.61
N ILE A 454 24.64 -21.39 10.79
CA ILE A 454 23.90 -20.40 11.57
C ILE A 454 24.77 -19.15 11.77
N PRO A 455 24.48 -18.05 11.06
CA PRO A 455 25.17 -16.79 11.27
C PRO A 455 24.74 -16.16 12.60
N TRP A 456 25.72 -15.76 13.41
CA TRP A 456 25.48 -15.02 14.65
C TRP A 456 25.34 -13.52 14.39
N ARG A 457 24.56 -12.82 15.21
CA ARG A 457 24.39 -11.34 15.14
C ARG A 457 25.63 -10.54 15.50
N GLY A 458 26.75 -11.19 15.81
CA GLY A 458 28.05 -10.51 15.98
C GLY A 458 28.40 -9.62 14.79
N ILE A 459 27.95 -9.96 13.59
CA ILE A 459 28.13 -9.18 12.36
C ILE A 459 27.37 -7.82 12.35
N ARG A 460 26.45 -7.61 13.31
CA ARG A 460 25.62 -6.38 13.44
C ARG A 460 25.85 -5.66 14.77
N ALA A 461 26.86 -6.06 15.54
CA ALA A 461 27.15 -5.54 16.87
C ALA A 461 28.60 -5.04 16.98
N GLY A 462 28.84 -4.09 17.88
CA GLY A 462 30.18 -3.53 18.14
C GLY A 462 30.42 -2.16 17.51
N LYS A 463 31.66 -1.65 17.68
CA LYS A 463 32.06 -0.28 17.28
C LYS A 463 32.31 -0.11 15.77
N GLN A 464 32.57 -1.21 15.06
CA GLN A 464 32.77 -1.23 13.62
C GLN A 464 31.85 -2.27 13.00
N LEU A 465 31.04 -1.84 12.03
CA LEU A 465 30.27 -2.73 11.16
C LEU A 465 31.12 -3.03 9.93
N SER A 466 31.25 -4.31 9.56
CA SER A 466 31.96 -4.76 8.37
C SER A 466 31.01 -5.00 7.19
N ASP A 467 31.57 -5.25 6.01
CA ASP A 467 30.83 -5.65 4.81
C ASP A 467 29.94 -6.89 5.03
N SER A 468 30.28 -7.72 6.02
CA SER A 468 29.47 -8.88 6.42
C SER A 468 28.05 -8.48 6.81
N LYS A 469 27.79 -7.27 7.30
CA LYS A 469 26.43 -6.76 7.55
C LYS A 469 25.61 -6.72 6.25
N GLY A 470 26.19 -6.18 5.18
CA GLY A 470 25.58 -6.02 3.86
C GLY A 470 25.52 -7.32 3.06
N ALA A 471 26.47 -8.24 3.31
CA ALA A 471 26.57 -9.51 2.60
C ALA A 471 25.99 -10.73 3.34
N SER A 472 25.57 -10.61 4.60
CA SER A 472 25.11 -11.77 5.39
C SER A 472 24.00 -12.57 4.70
N ALA A 473 23.02 -11.87 4.12
CA ALA A 473 21.92 -12.51 3.40
C ALA A 473 22.44 -13.30 2.19
N ALA A 474 23.34 -12.69 1.40
CA ALA A 474 23.98 -13.32 0.26
C ALA A 474 24.75 -14.60 0.62
N ILE A 475 25.62 -14.54 1.62
CA ILE A 475 26.47 -15.69 2.02
C ILE A 475 25.60 -16.80 2.63
N SER A 476 24.57 -16.44 3.39
CA SER A 476 23.63 -17.41 3.97
C SER A 476 22.82 -18.12 2.87
N THR A 477 22.36 -17.36 1.88
CA THR A 477 21.68 -17.92 0.73
C THR A 477 22.61 -18.79 -0.12
N GLU A 478 23.86 -18.39 -0.34
CA GLU A 478 24.86 -19.22 -1.03
C GLU A 478 24.99 -20.60 -0.35
N ALA A 479 25.13 -20.62 0.98
CA ALA A 479 25.20 -21.85 1.75
C ALA A 479 23.92 -22.69 1.63
N ALA A 480 22.74 -22.06 1.65
CA ALA A 480 21.46 -22.72 1.47
C ALA A 480 21.32 -23.37 0.07
N ILE A 481 21.75 -22.68 -0.99
CA ILE A 481 21.73 -23.21 -2.35
C ILE A 481 22.71 -24.38 -2.50
N LEU A 482 23.90 -24.31 -1.90
CA LEU A 482 24.83 -25.44 -1.86
C LEU A 482 24.23 -26.65 -1.12
N CYS A 483 23.51 -26.43 -0.02
CA CYS A 483 22.78 -27.51 0.67
C CYS A 483 21.70 -28.12 -0.22
N MET A 484 20.94 -27.29 -0.95
CA MET A 484 19.92 -27.75 -1.89
C MET A 484 20.53 -28.58 -3.03
N GLN A 485 21.62 -28.10 -3.64
CA GLN A 485 22.33 -28.84 -4.68
C GLN A 485 22.84 -30.20 -4.17
N ARG A 486 23.38 -30.28 -2.94
CA ARG A 486 23.81 -31.54 -2.33
C ARG A 486 22.62 -32.49 -2.12
N ALA A 487 21.51 -31.99 -1.60
CA ALA A 487 20.31 -32.81 -1.38
C ALA A 487 19.73 -33.35 -2.71
N MET A 488 19.71 -32.52 -3.76
CA MET A 488 19.32 -32.97 -5.12
C MET A 488 20.25 -34.04 -5.67
N ASN A 489 21.54 -34.00 -5.32
CA ASN A 489 22.53 -35.01 -5.67
C ASN A 489 22.50 -36.25 -4.75
N GLY A 490 21.50 -36.38 -3.87
CA GLY A 490 21.28 -37.56 -3.04
C GLY A 490 21.86 -37.48 -1.63
N PHE A 491 22.41 -36.34 -1.20
CA PHE A 491 22.83 -36.17 0.19
C PHE A 491 21.59 -36.11 1.11
N MET A 492 21.51 -37.01 2.08
CA MET A 492 20.45 -37.01 3.08
C MET A 492 20.82 -36.12 4.26
N GLY A 493 20.13 -34.99 4.39
CA GLY A 493 20.29 -34.06 5.51
C GLY A 493 19.51 -34.45 6.77
N PRO A 494 19.75 -33.76 7.90
CA PRO A 494 18.91 -33.86 9.09
C PRO A 494 17.44 -33.62 8.76
N ARG A 495 16.55 -34.47 9.25
CA ARG A 495 15.10 -34.33 9.09
C ARG A 495 14.47 -33.64 10.27
N ASP A 496 13.29 -33.08 10.06
CA ASP A 496 12.43 -32.55 11.12
C ASP A 496 13.12 -31.51 12.02
N VAL A 497 13.89 -30.61 11.39
CA VAL A 497 14.84 -29.75 12.09
C VAL A 497 14.18 -28.77 13.07
N PHE A 498 12.94 -28.36 12.82
CA PHE A 498 12.20 -27.48 13.73
C PHE A 498 11.83 -28.16 15.06
N ARG A 499 11.62 -29.48 15.05
CA ARG A 499 11.30 -30.28 16.24
C ARG A 499 12.51 -30.99 16.83
N ASN A 500 13.71 -30.76 16.31
CA ASN A 500 14.94 -31.35 16.83
C ASN A 500 15.41 -30.58 18.09
N PRO A 501 15.53 -31.21 19.27
CA PRO A 501 15.98 -30.56 20.51
C PRO A 501 17.35 -29.88 20.40
N GLU A 502 18.22 -30.39 19.53
CA GLU A 502 19.59 -29.91 19.34
C GLU A 502 19.70 -28.83 18.26
N ALA A 503 18.59 -28.47 17.61
CA ALA A 503 18.53 -27.39 16.64
C ALA A 503 18.03 -26.10 17.28
N ILE A 504 18.36 -24.96 16.66
CA ILE A 504 18.18 -23.61 17.23
C ILE A 504 16.76 -23.37 17.79
N PHE A 505 15.71 -23.87 17.14
CA PHE A 505 14.34 -23.56 17.52
C PHE A 505 13.98 -24.16 18.88
N ARG A 506 14.17 -25.48 19.07
CA ARG A 506 13.90 -26.13 20.37
C ARG A 506 15.00 -25.92 21.40
N TYR A 507 16.24 -25.70 20.96
CA TYR A 507 17.32 -25.38 21.88
C TYR A 507 17.01 -24.09 22.66
N PHE A 508 16.52 -23.05 21.96
CA PHE A 508 16.20 -21.77 22.56
C PHE A 508 14.79 -21.68 23.16
N GLU A 509 13.83 -22.39 22.60
CA GLU A 509 12.47 -22.51 23.16
C GLU A 509 12.12 -23.99 23.39
N PRO A 510 12.52 -24.59 24.52
CA PRO A 510 12.25 -25.99 24.81
C PRO A 510 10.76 -26.32 24.79
N GLN A 511 10.43 -27.45 24.17
CA GLN A 511 9.06 -27.96 24.04
C GLN A 511 8.98 -29.44 24.42
N GLN A 512 7.75 -29.92 24.63
CA GLN A 512 7.47 -31.35 24.76
C GLN A 512 8.01 -32.12 23.54
N ASP A 513 8.39 -33.38 23.76
CA ASP A 513 8.91 -34.22 22.68
C ASP A 513 7.89 -34.38 21.56
N GLY A 514 8.38 -34.26 20.33
CA GLY A 514 7.55 -34.26 19.13
C GLY A 514 6.89 -32.92 18.81
N GLN A 515 7.22 -31.82 19.50
CA GLN A 515 6.72 -30.48 19.20
C GLN A 515 7.85 -29.46 18.95
N CYS A 516 7.60 -28.47 18.09
CA CYS A 516 8.36 -27.22 18.01
C CYS A 516 7.59 -26.07 18.68
N PRO A 517 8.17 -24.86 18.81
CA PRO A 517 7.55 -23.79 19.60
C PRO A 517 6.31 -23.14 18.95
N PHE A 518 6.14 -23.31 17.64
CA PHE A 518 5.19 -22.53 16.84
C PHE A 518 4.46 -23.35 15.77
N ASP A 519 3.29 -22.86 15.38
CA ASP A 519 2.59 -23.30 14.18
C ASP A 519 2.97 -22.35 13.03
N ILE A 520 3.03 -22.82 11.77
CA ILE A 520 3.25 -21.94 10.61
C ILE A 520 1.96 -21.89 9.80
N GLU A 521 1.52 -20.70 9.41
CA GLU A 521 0.39 -20.51 8.50
C GLU A 521 0.92 -19.96 7.17
N LEU A 522 0.70 -20.68 6.06
CA LEU A 522 1.15 -20.31 4.71
C LEU A 522 -0.06 -20.08 3.81
N SER A 523 -0.22 -18.87 3.30
CA SER A 523 -1.32 -18.51 2.41
C SER A 523 -1.09 -18.98 0.99
N HIS A 524 -2.15 -19.47 0.34
CA HIS A 524 -2.10 -19.93 -1.05
C HIS A 524 -3.14 -19.25 -1.96
N SER A 525 -3.99 -18.37 -1.45
CA SER A 525 -4.95 -17.61 -2.26
C SER A 525 -5.43 -16.37 -1.51
N GLY A 526 -6.17 -15.51 -2.21
CA GLY A 526 -6.59 -14.21 -1.69
C GLY A 526 -5.43 -13.22 -1.60
N SER A 527 -5.53 -12.27 -0.67
CA SER A 527 -4.61 -11.15 -0.52
C SER A 527 -3.71 -11.22 0.72
N ASP A 528 -3.96 -12.15 1.65
CA ASP A 528 -3.18 -12.27 2.89
C ASP A 528 -1.87 -13.02 2.65
N PHE A 529 -0.94 -12.38 1.94
CA PHE A 529 0.44 -12.86 1.80
C PHE A 529 1.37 -11.96 2.61
N ALA A 530 2.46 -12.53 3.14
CA ALA A 530 3.41 -11.80 3.98
C ALA A 530 4.00 -10.55 3.30
N VAL A 531 4.13 -10.57 1.97
CA VAL A 531 4.58 -9.40 1.18
C VAL A 531 3.67 -8.17 1.31
N MET A 532 2.38 -8.38 1.61
CA MET A 532 1.44 -7.29 1.82
C MET A 532 1.66 -6.58 3.17
N GLY A 533 2.24 -7.27 4.15
CA GLY A 533 2.66 -6.70 5.44
C GLY A 533 4.03 -6.04 5.41
N MET A 534 4.76 -6.13 4.29
CA MET A 534 6.11 -5.56 4.17
C MET A 534 6.11 -4.04 3.93
N HIS A 535 7.15 -3.40 4.44
CA HIS A 535 7.37 -1.96 4.41
C HIS A 535 8.48 -1.60 3.41
N PHE A 536 8.32 -0.46 2.75
CA PHE A 536 9.35 0.15 1.91
C PHE A 536 10.21 1.10 2.73
N LYS A 537 11.51 1.12 2.43
CA LYS A 537 12.38 2.23 2.82
C LYS A 537 12.37 3.24 1.69
N LEU A 538 11.91 4.45 1.95
CA LEU A 538 11.68 5.46 0.91
C LEU A 538 12.98 6.15 0.47
N GLY A 539 14.04 6.05 1.27
CA GLY A 539 15.39 6.47 0.93
C GLY A 539 16.40 5.52 1.57
N LEU A 540 17.67 5.93 1.63
CA LEU A 540 18.69 5.18 2.36
C LEU A 540 18.59 5.52 3.84
N TYR A 541 18.17 4.55 4.65
CA TYR A 541 18.13 4.67 6.11
C TYR A 541 17.85 3.29 6.76
N GLU A 542 18.25 3.11 8.01
CA GLU A 542 17.83 1.94 8.81
C GLU A 542 16.34 2.05 9.16
N HIS A 543 15.56 0.96 9.03
CA HIS A 543 14.09 1.04 9.02
C HIS A 543 13.51 1.62 10.32
N GLN A 544 14.15 1.37 11.46
CA GLN A 544 13.73 1.86 12.77
C GLN A 544 13.80 3.40 12.86
N SER A 545 14.47 4.07 11.91
CA SER A 545 14.49 5.53 11.80
C SER A 545 13.30 6.12 11.02
N ALA A 546 12.51 5.30 10.31
CA ALA A 546 11.43 5.78 9.44
C ALA A 546 10.37 6.59 10.19
N GLY A 547 10.03 6.19 11.42
CA GLY A 547 9.13 6.94 12.29
C GLY A 547 9.67 8.33 12.67
N ALA A 548 10.98 8.43 12.94
CA ALA A 548 11.62 9.71 13.25
C ALA A 548 11.74 10.61 12.02
N LEU A 549 12.05 10.05 10.84
CA LEU A 549 12.07 10.79 9.58
C LEU A 549 10.69 11.35 9.24
N GLN A 550 9.64 10.54 9.37
CA GLN A 550 8.27 11.01 9.18
C GLN A 550 7.88 12.07 10.23
N GLY A 551 8.27 11.89 11.50
CA GLY A 551 8.02 12.89 12.54
C GLY A 551 8.71 14.22 12.25
N MET A 552 9.91 14.19 11.67
CA MET A 552 10.59 15.37 11.18
C MET A 552 9.86 16.00 9.99
N ILE A 553 9.46 15.22 8.99
CA ILE A 553 8.67 15.72 7.85
C ILE A 553 7.37 16.40 8.35
N ASP A 554 6.60 15.73 9.20
CA ASP A 554 5.35 16.23 9.80
C ASP A 554 5.52 17.56 10.57
N LEU A 555 6.72 17.85 11.07
CA LEU A 555 7.04 19.10 11.78
C LEU A 555 7.43 20.25 10.83
N LEU A 556 7.95 19.92 9.64
CA LEU A 556 8.56 20.87 8.70
C LEU A 556 7.66 21.22 7.50
N ILE A 557 6.70 20.37 7.13
CA ILE A 557 5.83 20.61 5.96
C ILE A 557 4.54 21.34 6.34
N ASN A 558 3.95 22.06 5.37
CA ASN A 558 2.61 22.64 5.50
C ASN A 558 1.55 21.54 5.41
N VAL A 559 1.04 21.03 6.54
CA VAL A 559 -0.16 20.16 6.49
C VAL A 559 -1.36 20.91 7.01
N HIS A 560 -2.34 21.18 6.14
CA HIS A 560 -3.67 21.63 6.54
C HIS A 560 -4.42 20.47 7.21
N LYS A 561 -4.07 20.13 8.46
CA LYS A 561 -4.86 19.18 9.26
C LYS A 561 -6.07 19.90 9.85
N LEU A 562 -7.27 19.48 9.46
CA LEU A 562 -8.50 19.74 10.22
C LEU A 562 -8.39 18.98 11.55
N VAL A 563 -7.93 19.64 12.60
CA VAL A 563 -7.91 19.05 13.95
C VAL A 563 -9.22 19.37 14.65
N MET A 564 -10.06 18.35 14.83
CA MET A 564 -11.21 18.39 15.74
C MET A 564 -10.71 18.02 17.15
N GLU A 565 -10.26 18.99 17.93
CA GLU A 565 -10.10 18.79 19.39
C GLU A 565 -11.45 18.98 20.10
N GLU A 566 -11.64 18.32 21.24
CA GLU A 566 -12.80 18.44 22.13
C GLU A 566 -12.94 19.87 22.68
N VAL A 567 -13.46 20.79 21.87
CA VAL A 567 -13.85 22.13 22.33
C VAL A 567 -15.24 22.02 22.95
N LYS A 568 -15.37 22.37 24.24
CA LYS A 568 -16.67 22.60 24.87
C LYS A 568 -17.42 23.64 24.03
N TRP A 569 -18.58 23.24 23.51
CA TRP A 569 -19.38 23.93 22.48
C TRP A 569 -19.63 25.44 22.68
N ILE A 570 -19.43 25.98 23.89
CA ILE A 570 -19.66 27.40 24.20
C ILE A 570 -18.52 28.32 23.73
N ASP A 571 -17.31 27.80 23.52
CA ASP A 571 -16.18 28.59 22.99
C ASP A 571 -16.16 28.63 21.44
N TRP A 572 -16.85 27.69 20.77
CA TRP A 572 -17.00 27.65 19.31
C TRP A 572 -17.78 28.85 18.76
N TYR A 573 -18.78 29.33 19.50
CA TYR A 573 -19.61 30.47 19.11
C TYR A 573 -18.88 31.82 19.24
N ARG A 574 -17.80 31.89 20.04
CA ARG A 574 -16.99 33.10 20.20
C ARG A 574 -15.82 33.18 19.21
N CYS A 575 -15.37 32.04 18.65
CA CYS A 575 -14.23 31.99 17.73
C CYS A 575 -14.60 32.13 16.24
N THR A 576 -15.86 32.30 15.86
CA THR A 576 -16.24 32.43 14.43
C THR A 576 -15.83 33.77 13.79
N VAL A 577 -15.10 34.63 14.53
CA VAL A 577 -14.41 35.81 13.99
C VAL A 577 -12.89 35.78 14.31
N GLY A 578 -12.34 34.63 14.73
CA GLY A 578 -10.94 34.53 15.19
C GLY A 578 -10.22 33.27 14.71
N ARG A 579 -9.31 33.45 13.75
CA ARG A 579 -8.20 32.58 13.32
C ARG A 579 -8.55 31.11 13.00
N PHE A 580 -8.45 30.78 11.71
CA PHE A 580 -7.97 29.46 11.30
C PHE A 580 -6.66 29.18 12.06
N VAL A 581 -6.65 28.18 12.94
CA VAL A 581 -5.41 27.72 13.56
C VAL A 581 -4.79 26.73 12.58
N ASP A 582 -3.70 27.17 11.99
CA ASP A 582 -2.80 26.37 11.16
C ASP A 582 -2.11 25.33 12.05
N VAL A 583 -2.57 24.08 12.06
CA VAL A 583 -2.08 23.05 13.00
C VAL A 583 -0.85 22.30 12.48
N ARG A 584 -0.15 22.81 11.47
CA ARG A 584 1.33 22.78 11.39
C ARG A 584 1.82 23.49 10.14
N ASN A 585 2.49 24.61 10.38
CA ASN A 585 3.82 24.78 9.83
C ASN A 585 4.75 25.55 10.77
N ASN A 586 6.00 25.09 10.90
CA ASN A 586 7.07 25.74 11.67
C ASN A 586 8.23 26.13 10.74
N PRO A 587 7.99 26.94 9.68
CA PRO A 587 8.98 27.23 8.65
C PRO A 587 10.23 27.92 9.20
N GLU A 588 10.12 28.55 10.37
CA GLU A 588 11.25 29.11 11.12
C GLU A 588 12.34 28.07 11.43
N LEU A 589 11.97 26.79 11.62
CA LEU A 589 12.91 25.71 11.93
C LEU A 589 13.80 25.36 10.74
N MET A 590 13.29 25.51 9.51
CA MET A 590 14.08 25.33 8.28
C MET A 590 14.81 26.59 7.84
N LYS A 591 14.22 27.78 8.05
CA LYS A 591 14.85 29.06 7.68
C LYS A 591 16.12 29.34 8.46
N ASP A 592 16.14 28.95 9.73
CA ASP A 592 17.27 29.18 10.63
C ASP A 592 17.43 28.01 11.61
N PRO A 593 18.04 26.89 11.17
CA PRO A 593 18.26 25.72 12.04
C PRO A 593 19.23 25.99 13.19
N SER A 594 19.92 27.13 13.21
CA SER A 594 20.76 27.50 14.35
C SER A 594 19.93 27.75 15.61
N LYS A 595 18.67 28.21 15.46
CA LYS A 595 17.70 28.45 16.54
C LYS A 595 17.16 27.20 17.21
N ILE A 596 17.43 26.03 16.65
CA ILE A 596 17.07 24.76 17.28
C ILE A 596 18.01 24.55 18.47
N LYS A 597 17.43 24.46 19.67
CA LYS A 597 18.19 24.16 20.88
C LYS A 597 18.38 22.66 21.09
N ASN A 598 17.31 21.89 20.90
CA ASN A 598 17.31 20.44 21.08
C ASN A 598 16.27 19.76 20.19
N ILE A 599 16.59 18.58 19.69
CA ILE A 599 15.67 17.66 19.01
C ILE A 599 15.64 16.37 19.83
N ASN A 600 14.54 16.14 20.54
CA ASN A 600 14.34 14.92 21.33
C ASN A 600 13.58 13.88 20.50
N VAL A 601 14.14 12.67 20.42
CA VAL A 601 13.50 11.53 19.73
C VAL A 601 13.09 10.51 20.79
N VAL A 602 11.78 10.32 20.91
CA VAL A 602 11.18 9.32 21.80
C VAL A 602 10.80 8.11 20.97
N ALA A 603 11.36 6.94 21.28
CA ALA A 603 11.17 5.75 20.46
C ALA A 603 11.00 4.47 21.31
N TYR A 604 10.40 3.45 20.69
CA TYR A 604 10.33 2.07 21.19
C TYR A 604 11.70 1.40 21.32
N GLU A 605 11.77 0.35 22.12
CA GLU A 605 13.02 -0.31 22.52
C GLU A 605 13.92 -0.71 21.34
N PRO A 606 13.45 -1.42 20.28
CA PRO A 606 14.32 -1.74 19.16
C PRO A 606 14.99 -0.52 18.50
N ALA A 607 14.26 0.59 18.28
CA ALA A 607 14.86 1.80 17.73
C ALA A 607 15.83 2.45 18.72
N PHE A 608 15.43 2.57 19.98
CA PHE A 608 16.21 3.18 21.06
C PHE A 608 17.51 2.42 21.32
N GLY A 609 17.46 1.10 21.47
CA GLY A 609 18.59 0.23 21.78
C GLY A 609 19.47 -0.10 20.59
N ILE A 610 18.95 -0.11 19.36
CA ILE A 610 19.75 -0.43 18.18
C ILE A 610 20.38 0.83 17.57
N ILE A 611 19.59 1.81 17.14
CA ILE A 611 20.10 2.97 16.38
C ILE A 611 20.17 4.27 17.19
N GLY A 612 19.55 4.29 18.38
CA GLY A 612 19.71 5.32 19.41
C GLY A 612 20.90 5.08 20.37
N ASP A 613 21.62 3.96 20.22
CA ASP A 613 22.77 3.60 21.06
C ASP A 613 23.83 4.72 21.08
N PRO A 614 24.30 5.15 22.28
CA PRO A 614 25.39 6.11 22.41
C PRO A 614 26.63 5.83 21.55
N ALA A 615 26.98 4.56 21.33
CA ALA A 615 28.11 4.15 20.50
C ALA A 615 27.93 4.51 19.01
N LYS A 616 26.69 4.73 18.54
CA LYS A 616 26.36 5.05 17.15
C LYS A 616 26.15 6.54 16.91
N ARG A 617 26.33 7.39 17.93
CA ARG A 617 26.12 8.85 17.82
C ARG A 617 27.16 9.57 16.95
N ASN A 618 28.36 9.01 16.81
CA ASN A 618 29.43 9.61 16.03
C ASN A 618 29.94 8.64 14.95
N PRO A 619 29.17 8.45 13.86
CA PRO A 619 29.59 7.58 12.78
C PRO A 619 30.76 8.18 11.99
N THR A 620 31.67 7.32 11.57
CA THR A 620 32.85 7.67 10.74
C THR A 620 32.92 6.88 9.44
N THR A 621 31.94 5.99 9.20
CA THR A 621 31.82 5.19 7.98
C THR A 621 30.36 5.23 7.51
N ARG A 622 30.12 4.97 6.23
CA ARG A 622 28.76 4.85 5.68
C ARG A 622 27.93 3.81 6.43
N GLN A 623 28.48 2.62 6.68
CA GLN A 623 27.80 1.51 7.34
C GLN A 623 27.48 1.78 8.82
N SER A 624 28.14 2.75 9.46
CA SER A 624 27.79 3.22 10.80
C SER A 624 26.81 4.40 10.75
N ALA A 625 26.90 5.25 9.73
CA ALA A 625 26.04 6.41 9.53
C ALA A 625 24.60 6.03 9.13
N ASP A 626 24.43 5.02 8.28
CA ASP A 626 23.10 4.50 7.92
C ASP A 626 22.36 3.89 9.12
N HIS A 627 23.07 3.54 10.21
CA HIS A 627 22.56 3.00 11.49
C HIS A 627 22.65 4.01 12.64
N SER A 628 22.85 5.29 12.33
CA SER A 628 22.95 6.35 13.32
C SER A 628 21.71 7.24 13.23
N MET A 629 20.77 7.08 14.16
CA MET A 629 19.54 7.88 14.18
C MET A 629 19.83 9.39 14.17
N VAL A 630 20.88 9.83 14.87
CA VAL A 630 21.28 11.25 14.89
C VAL A 630 21.77 11.74 13.52
N PHE A 631 22.54 10.91 12.81
CA PHE A 631 23.06 11.28 11.50
C PHE A 631 21.93 11.35 10.47
N ILE A 632 21.07 10.33 10.42
CA ILE A 632 19.96 10.22 9.46
C ILE A 632 19.02 11.43 9.57
N ILE A 633 18.58 11.76 10.80
CA ILE A 633 17.70 12.91 11.04
C ILE A 633 18.40 14.22 10.69
N SER A 634 19.67 14.39 11.10
CA SER A 634 20.44 15.60 10.83
C SER A 634 20.66 15.82 9.33
N ARG A 635 20.92 14.75 8.59
CA ARG A 635 21.16 14.80 7.15
C ARG A 635 19.90 15.13 6.38
N LEU A 636 18.75 14.55 6.75
CA LEU A 636 17.46 14.92 6.18
C LEU A 636 17.14 16.39 6.44
N LEU A 637 17.34 16.86 7.67
CA LEU A 637 17.11 18.27 8.02
C LEU A 637 18.08 19.20 7.27
N ALA A 638 19.36 18.84 7.13
CA ALA A 638 20.31 19.61 6.34
C ALA A 638 19.89 19.69 4.87
N ASN A 639 19.44 18.58 4.27
CA ASN A 639 18.89 18.56 2.90
C ASN A 639 17.65 19.46 2.76
N ALA A 640 16.75 19.41 3.75
CA ALA A 640 15.57 20.26 3.76
C ALA A 640 15.93 21.76 3.81
N VAL A 641 16.87 22.14 4.68
CA VAL A 641 17.38 23.52 4.80
C VAL A 641 18.04 23.97 3.50
N ASN A 642 18.93 23.13 2.93
CA ASN A 642 19.71 23.50 1.75
C ASN A 642 18.85 23.66 0.50
N ARG A 643 17.75 22.92 0.38
CA ARG A 643 16.79 23.12 -0.71
C ARG A 643 15.93 24.37 -0.51
N GLY A 644 15.63 24.75 0.73
CA GLY A 644 14.90 25.98 1.07
C GLY A 644 13.44 26.02 0.61
N VAL A 645 12.95 24.99 -0.06
CA VAL A 645 11.55 24.82 -0.48
C VAL A 645 10.82 24.03 0.58
N ILE A 646 9.64 24.53 0.98
CA ILE A 646 8.78 23.89 1.98
C ILE A 646 7.68 23.11 1.24
N PRO A 647 7.72 21.77 1.26
CA PRO A 647 6.67 20.92 0.71
C PRO A 647 5.31 21.16 1.37
N SER A 648 4.25 20.90 0.60
CA SER A 648 2.86 20.92 1.07
C SER A 648 2.33 19.52 1.35
N THR A 649 3.05 18.48 0.92
CA THR A 649 2.62 17.09 1.06
C THR A 649 3.78 16.16 1.41
N ASN A 650 3.46 14.92 1.80
CA ASN A 650 4.47 13.92 2.14
C ASN A 650 5.28 13.48 0.93
N GLU A 651 4.64 13.30 -0.22
CA GLU A 651 5.27 12.92 -1.47
C GLU A 651 6.21 14.02 -1.99
N GLU A 652 5.83 15.29 -1.91
CA GLU A 652 6.73 16.41 -2.20
C GLU A 652 7.93 16.43 -1.24
N ALA A 653 7.70 16.13 0.04
CA ALA A 653 8.77 16.08 1.03
C ALA A 653 9.75 14.94 0.80
N TRP A 654 9.25 13.73 0.51
CA TRP A 654 10.11 12.60 0.19
C TRP A 654 10.85 12.83 -1.12
N THR A 655 10.18 13.21 -2.20
CA THR A 655 10.87 13.50 -3.48
C THR A 655 11.85 14.67 -3.38
N SER A 656 11.65 15.59 -2.43
CA SER A 656 12.57 16.68 -2.17
C SER A 656 13.69 16.35 -1.17
N TRP A 657 13.47 15.57 -0.12
CA TRP A 657 14.47 15.45 0.96
C TRP A 657 15.04 14.04 1.12
N MET A 658 14.61 13.10 0.27
CA MET A 658 15.06 11.71 0.29
C MET A 658 16.59 11.60 0.32
N LEU A 659 17.05 10.77 1.26
CA LEU A 659 18.46 10.45 1.41
C LEU A 659 18.88 9.46 0.32
N SER A 660 19.90 9.85 -0.44
CA SER A 660 20.53 9.10 -1.53
C SER A 660 21.85 8.46 -1.06
N PRO A 661 22.49 7.58 -1.87
CA PRO A 661 23.86 7.12 -1.57
C PRO A 661 24.83 8.27 -1.28
N ARG A 662 24.75 9.37 -2.04
CA ARG A 662 25.66 10.52 -1.88
C ARG A 662 25.55 11.20 -0.51
N ASP A 663 24.42 11.05 0.18
CA ASP A 663 24.21 11.58 1.54
C ASP A 663 24.95 10.81 2.63
N TYR A 664 25.63 9.72 2.27
CA TYR A 664 26.46 8.91 3.15
C TYR A 664 27.92 8.81 2.70
N GLY A 665 28.29 9.51 1.63
CA GLY A 665 29.68 9.58 1.16
C GLY A 665 30.58 10.37 2.11
N TYR A 666 31.90 10.33 1.85
CA TYR A 666 32.91 10.93 2.71
C TYR A 666 32.65 12.42 3.06
N ASP A 667 32.28 13.24 2.07
CA ASP A 667 32.00 14.66 2.28
C ASP A 667 30.74 14.88 3.13
N ALA A 668 29.69 14.10 2.89
CA ALA A 668 28.44 14.16 3.65
C ALA A 668 28.65 13.73 5.11
N LEU A 669 29.52 12.74 5.36
CA LEU A 669 29.92 12.34 6.70
C LEU A 669 30.65 13.48 7.44
N ASN A 670 31.35 14.37 6.75
CA ASN A 670 32.12 15.45 7.36
C ASN A 670 31.43 16.83 7.26
N ASP A 671 30.22 16.88 6.74
CA ASP A 671 29.45 18.12 6.58
C ASP A 671 29.22 18.82 7.92
N ARG A 672 29.70 20.07 8.04
CA ARG A 672 29.67 20.84 9.29
C ARG A 672 28.25 21.10 9.77
N GLN A 673 27.30 21.31 8.86
CA GLN A 673 25.90 21.55 9.21
C GLN A 673 25.28 20.29 9.80
N THR A 674 25.44 19.15 9.14
CA THR A 674 24.99 17.84 9.63
C THR A 674 25.61 17.54 11.00
N ARG A 675 26.92 17.73 11.17
CA ARG A 675 27.63 17.51 12.44
C ARG A 675 27.11 18.43 13.56
N GLY A 676 26.90 19.70 13.29
CA GLY A 676 26.35 20.64 14.27
C GLY A 676 24.89 20.32 14.67
N LEU A 677 24.10 19.77 13.76
CA LEU A 677 22.74 19.30 14.08
C LEU A 677 22.75 18.03 14.95
N MET A 678 23.68 17.11 14.71
CA MET A 678 23.79 15.88 15.51
C MET A 678 24.02 16.15 17.00
N GLU A 679 24.78 17.21 17.33
CA GLU A 679 25.04 17.63 18.70
C GLU A 679 23.77 18.06 19.46
N LYS A 680 22.73 18.46 18.72
CA LYS A 680 21.44 18.92 19.26
C LYS A 680 20.43 17.79 19.47
N ILE A 681 20.76 16.54 19.13
CA ILE A 681 19.79 15.42 19.20
C ILE A 681 19.95 14.62 20.49
N SER A 682 18.84 14.47 21.24
CA SER A 682 18.70 13.60 22.41
C SER A 682 17.74 12.43 22.14
N PHE A 683 17.87 11.34 22.92
CA PHE A 683 16.98 10.18 22.85
C PHE A 683 16.30 9.91 24.19
N ALA A 684 15.07 9.44 24.12
CA ALA A 684 14.36 8.86 25.26
C ALA A 684 13.67 7.56 24.85
N HIS A 685 13.64 6.60 25.77
CA HIS A 685 12.80 5.41 25.60
C HIS A 685 11.35 5.78 25.91
N GLY A 686 10.44 5.45 24.99
CA GLY A 686 9.01 5.74 25.13
C GLY A 686 8.29 4.85 26.15
N GLY A 687 8.95 3.80 26.66
CA GLY A 687 8.38 2.89 27.64
C GLY A 687 7.28 1.98 27.09
N PRO A 688 6.47 1.35 27.97
CA PRO A 688 5.48 0.34 27.59
C PRO A 688 4.46 0.81 26.55
N GLU A 689 4.11 2.09 26.54
CA GLU A 689 3.15 2.65 25.58
C GLU A 689 3.66 2.60 24.12
N TYR A 690 4.98 2.66 23.95
CA TYR A 690 5.63 2.55 22.64
C TYR A 690 5.93 1.08 22.35
N ASP A 691 6.50 0.35 23.31
CA ASP A 691 6.95 -1.02 23.10
C ASP A 691 5.78 -1.99 22.78
N THR A 692 4.62 -1.81 23.41
CA THR A 692 3.44 -2.67 23.16
C THR A 692 2.79 -2.47 21.79
N ARG A 693 3.13 -1.36 21.10
CA ARG A 693 2.64 -1.05 19.76
C ARG A 693 3.57 -1.53 18.65
N TYR A 694 4.77 -1.98 19.00
CA TYR A 694 5.63 -2.77 18.11
C TYR A 694 5.25 -4.26 18.24
N PRO A 695 5.20 -5.06 17.15
CA PRO A 695 5.62 -4.75 15.78
C PRO A 695 4.50 -4.27 14.85
N ASP A 696 3.32 -3.91 15.36
CA ASP A 696 2.20 -3.41 14.53
C ASP A 696 2.57 -2.10 13.78
N GLY A 697 3.30 -1.22 14.46
CA GLY A 697 3.92 -0.06 13.85
C GLY A 697 5.31 0.21 14.40
N ILE A 698 5.82 1.40 14.09
CA ILE A 698 7.16 1.87 14.48
C ILE A 698 7.02 3.18 15.28
N PRO A 699 6.44 3.07 16.50
CA PRO A 699 6.00 4.21 17.30
C PRO A 699 7.15 5.14 17.64
N THR A 700 7.08 6.37 17.14
CA THR A 700 8.13 7.37 17.33
C THR A 700 7.52 8.75 17.49
N THR A 701 8.11 9.59 18.36
CA THR A 701 7.79 11.01 18.47
C THR A 701 9.07 11.83 18.34
N VAL A 702 9.01 12.91 17.56
CA VAL A 702 10.06 13.91 17.46
C VAL A 702 9.58 15.20 18.11
N GLU A 703 10.38 15.75 19.00
CA GLU A 703 10.09 17.00 19.69
C GLU A 703 11.24 17.99 19.48
N ILE A 704 10.94 19.20 19.02
CA ILE A 704 11.93 20.25 18.81
C ILE A 704 11.71 21.33 19.88
N THR A 705 12.79 21.73 20.55
CA THR A 705 12.81 22.92 21.40
C THR A 705 13.68 23.98 20.73
N ALA A 706 13.15 25.17 20.51
CA ALA A 706 13.88 26.33 20.00
C ALA A 706 14.58 27.11 21.15
N ASP A 707 15.52 27.99 20.80
CA ASP A 707 16.29 28.80 21.76
C ASP A 707 15.42 29.77 22.56
N ASP A 708 14.30 30.22 22.00
CA ASP A 708 13.29 31.05 22.68
C ASP A 708 12.40 30.23 23.64
N GLY A 709 12.62 28.92 23.73
CA GLY A 709 11.87 27.99 24.57
C GLY A 709 10.60 27.43 23.94
N LYS A 710 10.23 27.84 22.71
CA LYS A 710 9.09 27.28 21.98
C LYS A 710 9.32 25.79 21.70
N LYS A 711 8.26 24.99 21.91
CA LYS A 711 8.29 23.53 21.72
C LYS A 711 7.36 23.13 20.59
N TYR A 712 7.81 22.14 19.82
CA TYR A 712 7.09 21.55 18.70
C TYR A 712 7.11 20.04 18.87
N SER A 713 6.03 19.36 18.50
CA SER A 713 5.95 17.90 18.55
C SER A 713 5.29 17.37 17.29
N SER A 714 5.86 16.30 16.74
CA SER A 714 5.21 15.52 15.67
C SER A 714 3.94 14.83 16.17
N GLY A 715 3.80 14.64 17.49
CA GLY A 715 2.91 13.61 18.05
C GLY A 715 3.43 12.21 17.71
N LEU A 716 2.68 11.19 18.12
CA LEU A 716 3.03 9.80 17.89
C LEU A 716 2.85 9.42 16.41
N VAL A 717 3.95 9.03 15.77
CA VAL A 717 3.97 8.43 14.44
C VAL A 717 3.97 6.91 14.57
N MET A 718 2.87 6.27 14.15
CA MET A 718 2.73 4.81 14.12
C MET A 718 3.14 4.21 12.77
N TYR A 719 2.66 4.81 11.68
CA TYR A 719 2.77 4.26 10.32
C TYR A 719 3.38 5.33 9.39
N PRO A 720 4.72 5.43 9.30
CA PRO A 720 5.37 6.36 8.37
C PRO A 720 5.04 6.00 6.91
N SER A 721 5.30 6.91 5.98
CA SER A 721 4.84 6.81 4.58
C SER A 721 5.19 5.48 3.86
N GLY A 722 6.30 4.82 4.21
CA GLY A 722 6.69 3.53 3.63
C GLY A 722 6.06 2.29 4.28
N HIS A 723 5.31 2.47 5.38
CA HIS A 723 4.70 1.38 6.14
C HIS A 723 3.54 0.74 5.38
N ALA A 724 3.40 -0.59 5.43
CA ALA A 724 2.32 -1.34 4.76
C ALA A 724 0.90 -0.82 5.07
N ARG A 725 0.69 -0.35 6.31
CA ARG A 725 -0.59 0.22 6.78
C ARG A 725 -0.77 1.72 6.54
N ASN A 726 0.21 2.41 5.95
CA ASN A 726 0.04 3.82 5.60
C ASN A 726 -0.82 3.95 4.34
N THR A 727 -1.85 4.79 4.40
CA THR A 727 -2.76 5.07 3.28
C THR A 727 -2.81 6.55 2.90
N THR A 728 -1.94 7.38 3.50
CA THR A 728 -2.00 8.84 3.39
C THR A 728 -0.94 9.41 2.45
N ALA A 729 0.09 8.65 2.09
CA ALA A 729 1.12 9.06 1.14
C ALA A 729 0.94 8.36 -0.21
N ASP A 730 1.23 9.07 -1.30
CA ASP A 730 1.34 8.45 -2.63
C ASP A 730 2.65 7.66 -2.72
N LEU A 731 2.60 6.41 -2.26
CA LEU A 731 3.74 5.50 -2.27
C LEU A 731 4.27 5.24 -3.68
N ASN A 732 3.40 5.23 -4.70
CA ASN A 732 3.81 4.95 -6.07
C ASN A 732 4.66 6.11 -6.62
N ALA A 733 4.23 7.35 -6.43
CA ALA A 733 4.99 8.52 -6.83
C ALA A 733 6.37 8.57 -6.13
N ILE A 734 6.41 8.28 -4.83
CA ILE A 734 7.67 8.27 -4.07
C ILE A 734 8.62 7.19 -4.59
N LEU A 735 8.13 5.97 -4.84
CA LEU A 735 8.96 4.88 -5.34
C LEU A 735 9.42 5.10 -6.78
N GLN A 736 8.60 5.67 -7.65
CA GLN A 736 9.01 6.06 -9.00
C GLN A 736 10.19 7.05 -8.95
N PHE A 737 10.10 8.05 -8.07
CA PHE A 737 11.21 8.98 -7.85
C PHE A 737 12.46 8.27 -7.32
N LYS A 738 12.32 7.41 -6.30
CA LYS A 738 13.44 6.64 -5.74
C LYS A 738 14.11 5.77 -6.80
N HIS A 739 13.33 5.04 -7.59
CA HIS A 739 13.84 4.17 -8.65
C HIS A 739 14.61 4.97 -9.70
N LYS A 740 14.10 6.13 -10.12
CA LYS A 740 14.81 7.01 -11.05
C LYS A 740 16.08 7.60 -10.44
N MET A 741 16.03 8.03 -9.17
CA MET A 741 17.19 8.56 -8.43
C MET A 741 18.31 7.53 -8.29
N LEU A 742 17.99 6.28 -7.96
CA LEU A 742 18.98 5.21 -7.85
C LEU A 742 19.45 4.73 -9.22
N GLY A 743 18.52 4.55 -10.16
CA GLY A 743 18.82 4.09 -11.50
C GLY A 743 19.71 5.06 -12.27
N SER A 744 19.53 6.38 -12.10
CA SER A 744 20.37 7.40 -12.76
C SER A 744 21.79 7.50 -12.20
N ILE A 745 22.07 6.92 -11.02
CA ILE A 745 23.45 6.73 -10.55
C ILE A 745 24.18 5.70 -11.40
N ALA A 746 23.44 4.72 -11.93
CA ALA A 746 23.99 3.58 -12.65
C ALA A 746 23.92 3.74 -14.17
N LEU A 747 22.79 4.22 -14.69
CA LEU A 747 22.43 4.16 -16.11
C LEU A 747 22.03 5.54 -16.62
N GLU A 748 22.22 5.76 -17.92
CA GLU A 748 21.60 6.89 -18.63
C GLU A 748 20.06 6.81 -18.55
N ASP A 749 19.38 7.96 -18.57
CA ASP A 749 17.93 8.07 -18.34
C ASP A 749 17.11 7.10 -19.21
N ASP A 750 17.39 7.00 -20.51
CA ASP A 750 16.68 6.10 -21.43
C ASP A 750 16.85 4.61 -21.06
N ASP A 751 18.04 4.20 -20.63
CA ASP A 751 18.33 2.81 -20.27
C ASP A 751 17.77 2.48 -18.87
N CYS A 752 17.81 3.45 -17.97
CA CYS A 752 17.14 3.38 -16.66
C CYS A 752 15.62 3.17 -16.84
N GLU A 753 14.96 3.99 -17.67
CA GLU A 753 13.52 3.89 -17.90
C GLU A 753 13.13 2.56 -18.58
N LYS A 754 13.95 2.07 -19.52
CA LYS A 754 13.76 0.73 -20.12
C LYS A 754 13.85 -0.38 -19.07
N LEU A 755 14.85 -0.33 -18.19
CA LEU A 755 15.03 -1.35 -17.15
C LEU A 755 13.87 -1.32 -16.14
N ILE A 756 13.49 -0.14 -15.65
CA ILE A 756 12.34 0.01 -14.74
C ILE A 756 11.07 -0.55 -15.40
N LYS A 757 10.80 -0.19 -16.65
CA LYS A 757 9.63 -0.69 -17.39
C LYS A 757 9.64 -2.21 -17.56
N LYS A 758 10.81 -2.81 -17.80
CA LYS A 758 10.98 -4.26 -17.89
C LYS A 758 10.65 -4.96 -16.58
N LEU A 759 11.07 -4.39 -15.44
CA LEU A 759 10.83 -4.95 -14.11
C LEU A 759 9.37 -4.77 -13.64
N VAL A 760 8.76 -3.61 -13.89
CA VAL A 760 7.36 -3.31 -13.53
C VAL A 760 6.34 -4.09 -14.38
N HIS A 761 6.76 -4.62 -15.53
CA HIS A 761 5.95 -5.51 -16.37
C HIS A 761 6.57 -6.89 -16.48
N MET A 762 7.24 -7.34 -15.41
CA MET A 762 7.87 -8.65 -15.40
C MET A 762 6.84 -9.76 -15.60
N ASP A 763 5.59 -9.58 -15.17
CA ASP A 763 4.47 -10.52 -15.39
C ASP A 763 4.27 -10.95 -16.86
N LYS A 764 4.66 -10.10 -17.81
CA LYS A 764 4.51 -10.33 -19.25
C LYS A 764 5.72 -10.95 -19.92
N LEU A 765 6.85 -11.08 -19.22
CA LEU A 765 8.08 -11.62 -19.81
C LEU A 765 7.95 -13.12 -20.04
N SER A 766 8.28 -13.55 -21.26
CA SER A 766 8.48 -14.96 -21.58
C SER A 766 9.67 -15.55 -20.82
N ALA A 767 9.75 -16.88 -20.74
CA ALA A 767 10.90 -17.56 -20.14
C ALA A 767 12.24 -17.21 -20.83
N GLY A 768 12.20 -16.90 -22.13
CA GLY A 768 13.34 -16.40 -22.89
C GLY A 768 13.75 -15.00 -22.44
N GLU A 769 12.81 -14.05 -22.33
CA GLU A 769 13.11 -12.69 -21.87
C GLU A 769 13.57 -12.64 -20.41
N MET A 770 13.13 -13.59 -19.59
CA MET A 770 13.61 -13.78 -18.21
C MET A 770 15.10 -14.15 -18.14
N GLN A 771 15.69 -14.72 -19.19
CA GLN A 771 17.13 -15.02 -19.22
C GLN A 771 17.98 -13.76 -19.14
N ASP A 772 17.43 -12.64 -19.62
CA ASP A 772 18.13 -11.36 -19.77
C ASP A 772 17.54 -10.29 -18.83
N VAL A 773 16.74 -10.68 -17.83
CA VAL A 773 16.04 -9.73 -16.94
C VAL A 773 16.99 -8.79 -16.17
N TYR A 774 18.22 -9.25 -15.90
CA TYR A 774 19.29 -8.49 -15.24
C TYR A 774 20.36 -7.98 -16.21
N ASP A 775 20.15 -8.12 -17.51
CA ASP A 775 21.10 -7.68 -18.52
C ASP A 775 20.91 -6.17 -18.77
N PHE A 776 22.00 -5.45 -18.61
CA PHE A 776 22.21 -4.08 -19.05
C PHE A 776 23.70 -3.92 -19.38
N ASP A 777 24.07 -2.91 -20.15
CA ASP A 777 25.46 -2.72 -20.57
C ASP A 777 26.31 -2.23 -19.39
N TYR A 778 26.93 -3.17 -18.66
CA TYR A 778 27.77 -2.84 -17.50
C TYR A 778 28.97 -1.95 -17.86
N SER A 779 29.45 -2.02 -19.10
CA SER A 779 30.56 -1.15 -19.56
C SER A 779 30.15 0.31 -19.67
N LYS A 780 28.85 0.58 -19.79
CA LYS A 780 28.23 1.91 -19.80
C LYS A 780 27.69 2.34 -18.44
N LEU A 781 27.93 1.58 -17.37
CA LEU A 781 27.63 2.08 -16.03
C LEU A 781 28.35 3.43 -15.85
N GLN A 782 27.61 4.42 -15.34
CA GLN A 782 28.20 5.71 -15.03
C GLN A 782 29.32 5.49 -14.00
N ARG A 783 30.55 5.85 -14.40
CA ARG A 783 31.74 5.69 -13.55
C ARG A 783 31.72 6.77 -12.49
N ASN A 784 31.24 6.40 -11.31
CA ASN A 784 31.34 7.23 -10.13
C ASN A 784 32.63 6.86 -9.38
N ASP A 785 33.22 7.82 -8.67
CA ASP A 785 34.26 7.49 -7.71
C ASP A 785 33.68 6.57 -6.61
N PRO A 786 34.47 5.64 -6.05
CA PRO A 786 34.03 4.80 -4.95
C PRO A 786 33.44 5.65 -3.82
N ILE A 787 32.24 5.32 -3.37
CA ILE A 787 31.54 6.12 -2.35
C ILE A 787 32.26 6.14 -1.00
N ASP A 788 32.97 5.05 -0.69
CA ASP A 788 33.61 4.82 0.59
C ASP A 788 35.05 5.38 0.65
N GLY A 789 35.54 6.01 -0.45
CA GLY A 789 36.88 6.60 -0.58
C GLY A 789 37.86 5.66 -1.27
#